data_AF-A0A364LLK9-F1
#
_entry.id   AF-A0A364LLK9-F1
#
_cell.length_a   1.000
_cell.length_b   1.000
_cell.length_c   1.000
_cell.angle_alpha   90.00
_cell.angle_beta   90.00
_cell.angle_gamma   90.00
#
_symmetry.space_group_name_H-M   'P 1'
#
loop_
_entity.id
_entity.type
_entity.pdbx_description
1 polymer ?
#
loop_
_entity_poly.entity_id
_entity_poly.type
_entity_poly.pdbx_seq_one_letter_code
_entity_poly.pdbx_strand_id
1 'polypeptide(L)'
;MPKTILRVEKGLVLTSEMKQNLKSQLKLDSLDDLVIKEHEKTPDLKEIYQRRMDILAEAFEFIYQSITPSSCMPEELRKYLEFCKQSSQLPELGDQDKYQEVLASFTGMLVNSLIDNWNWPYRVRDAVSLLNRAEQYVIMQKGRNNLASLSKISQFREGFILNWENTLPACSKETIDDLAKIKKTYLSDLPKWLDTLPYYQQVFFLTSPEECQTATQLNSENNAIIAWWRKITDAKALSNADYLAIIDGSVKNQPKWFQAISENRRQLIRVLLISEGNSFERVEGKLHELGKSLRENFTKTTDEYIKTIRDLPSWFVYLPLAEQKLLKAALDKSERIEDVVHFLPSRLRSIPGLANLAEHNCAMLYADCSEKKKFTPRLRSSHLASRDVKTQPKPIGESHALLNFKRVLELVEQRYQKSTVFFQTLISPVMGASLVGVPDQYLDGMRKWVIANAPKDKFRVLTKNHALNMAKRLLYTAADDPNCLELLNAAKSVFPKTSALEKLIEAYQKTLESGPFTTNFRDYTGRELTLSSYEHLLADFINAASYGSCVSGKDRKALEIIHTDAMQIYYELYGEWPQFNEFGVKRDNFVDIVSDLYVDRHAHEFADENAPGTEGIKTPANYFPRDIAQAIEEKMKPFENSLLCDDKNATNNEVKKIAAFKQAHPSQVSEGHKKGLIFNGLSKCIMAAQRLDNQQTVDLLESIKILTGETAFWKDKRYVFGKSIPFWNKTSYVDAMPGGIDFMKKATSRQDDSTRILAEIYYILGSRSSDYRDKDTKEVYEAILKLRDSAPPGEKYSAAMKTLKEKRDLAFAKNAAIPLMDEAVGGVDIVAQMN
;
A
#
# COMPACT_ATOMS: atom_id res chain seq x y z
N MET A 1 -8.77 -26.07 1.38
CA MET A 1 -8.75 -25.20 0.18
C MET A 1 -9.44 -23.90 0.52
N PRO A 2 -9.13 -22.77 -0.15
CA PRO A 2 -9.88 -21.53 0.06
C PRO A 2 -11.37 -21.76 -0.21
N LYS A 3 -12.24 -21.18 0.63
CA LYS A 3 -13.68 -21.19 0.36
C LYS A 3 -13.98 -20.27 -0.83
N THR A 4 -15.15 -20.43 -1.44
CA THR A 4 -15.63 -19.52 -2.48
C THR A 4 -16.73 -18.63 -1.92
N ILE A 5 -16.51 -17.32 -1.95
CA ILE A 5 -17.52 -16.33 -1.61
C ILE A 5 -18.32 -16.04 -2.87
N LEU A 6 -19.60 -16.42 -2.90
CA LEU A 6 -20.53 -16.09 -3.98
C LEU A 6 -21.36 -14.88 -3.59
N ARG A 7 -21.14 -13.78 -4.30
CA ARG A 7 -21.94 -12.56 -4.22
C ARG A 7 -23.19 -12.72 -5.08
N VAL A 8 -24.35 -12.42 -4.51
CA VAL A 8 -25.65 -12.40 -5.20
C VAL A 8 -26.35 -11.08 -4.93
N GLU A 9 -27.09 -10.57 -5.92
CA GLU A 9 -27.90 -9.38 -5.72
C GLU A 9 -28.93 -9.60 -4.60
N LYS A 10 -29.06 -8.61 -3.71
CA LYS A 10 -29.97 -8.67 -2.56
C LYS A 10 -31.39 -9.06 -2.96
N GLY A 11 -31.94 -10.06 -2.28
CA GLY A 11 -33.26 -10.62 -2.58
C GLY A 11 -33.29 -11.72 -3.65
N LEU A 12 -32.15 -12.04 -4.28
CA LEU A 12 -32.05 -13.22 -5.16
C LEU A 12 -32.02 -14.50 -4.33
N VAL A 13 -33.10 -15.29 -4.41
CA VAL A 13 -33.20 -16.59 -3.75
C VAL A 13 -32.65 -17.69 -4.64
N LEU A 14 -31.55 -18.32 -4.23
CA LEU A 14 -30.97 -19.47 -4.94
C LEU A 14 -31.70 -20.78 -4.58
N THR A 15 -32.31 -21.42 -5.58
CA THR A 15 -32.92 -22.74 -5.42
C THR A 15 -31.86 -23.82 -5.17
N SER A 16 -32.27 -24.99 -4.68
CA SER A 16 -31.35 -26.14 -4.50
C SER A 16 -30.69 -26.55 -5.81
N GLU A 17 -31.43 -26.50 -6.92
CA GLU A 17 -30.92 -26.79 -8.26
C GLU A 17 -29.84 -25.78 -8.68
N MET A 18 -30.12 -24.48 -8.53
CA MET A 18 -29.13 -23.42 -8.82
C MET A 18 -27.84 -23.62 -8.04
N LYS A 19 -27.94 -23.96 -6.74
CA LYS A 19 -26.76 -24.21 -5.90
C LYS A 19 -25.94 -25.40 -6.40
N GLN A 20 -26.57 -26.49 -6.84
CA GLN A 20 -25.86 -27.63 -7.40
C GLN A 20 -25.20 -27.30 -8.74
N ASN A 21 -25.89 -26.56 -9.61
CA ASN A 21 -25.31 -26.11 -10.87
C ASN A 21 -24.11 -25.18 -10.62
N LEU A 22 -24.22 -24.23 -9.70
CA LEU A 22 -23.13 -23.34 -9.28
C LEU A 22 -21.95 -24.11 -8.68
N LYS A 23 -22.20 -25.14 -7.85
CA LYS A 23 -21.17 -26.04 -7.33
C LYS A 23 -20.33 -26.63 -8.46
N SER A 24 -21.00 -27.12 -9.52
CA SER A 24 -20.34 -27.67 -10.70
C SER A 24 -19.56 -26.60 -11.46
N GLN A 25 -20.15 -25.41 -11.69
CA GLN A 25 -19.49 -24.31 -12.41
C GLN A 25 -18.21 -23.82 -11.74
N LEU A 26 -18.27 -23.68 -10.42
CA LEU A 26 -17.18 -23.22 -9.56
C LEU A 26 -16.21 -24.36 -9.17
N LYS A 27 -16.48 -25.60 -9.61
CA LYS A 27 -15.66 -26.80 -9.33
C LYS A 27 -15.43 -27.02 -7.83
N LEU A 28 -16.50 -26.92 -7.04
CA LEU A 28 -16.43 -27.10 -5.58
C LEU A 28 -16.62 -28.56 -5.20
N ASP A 29 -15.87 -29.02 -4.19
CA ASP A 29 -15.98 -30.39 -3.66
C ASP A 29 -17.28 -30.55 -2.85
N SER A 30 -17.62 -29.57 -2.01
CA SER A 30 -18.86 -29.50 -1.22
C SER A 30 -19.61 -28.18 -1.42
N LEU A 31 -20.93 -28.17 -1.12
CA LEU A 31 -21.68 -26.93 -0.98
C LEU A 31 -21.27 -26.13 0.26
N ASP A 32 -20.66 -26.78 1.25
CA ASP A 32 -20.16 -26.11 2.47
C ASP A 32 -18.96 -25.19 2.20
N ASP A 33 -18.33 -25.37 1.03
CA ASP A 33 -17.24 -24.52 0.54
C ASP A 33 -17.77 -23.23 -0.11
N LEU A 34 -19.09 -23.12 -0.32
CA LEU A 34 -19.76 -21.95 -0.89
C LEU A 34 -20.35 -21.07 0.21
N VAL A 35 -19.82 -19.86 0.35
CA VAL A 35 -20.33 -18.83 1.26
C VAL A 35 -21.11 -17.80 0.46
N ILE A 36 -22.42 -17.73 0.65
CA ILE A 36 -23.28 -16.77 -0.05
C ILE A 36 -23.25 -15.43 0.70
N LYS A 37 -23.04 -14.33 -0.02
CA LYS A 37 -23.17 -12.97 0.48
C LYS A 37 -24.10 -12.18 -0.43
N GLU A 38 -25.05 -11.48 0.16
CA GLU A 38 -25.86 -10.52 -0.60
C GLU A 38 -25.06 -9.23 -0.84
N HIS A 39 -25.32 -8.56 -1.96
CA HIS A 39 -24.82 -7.23 -2.22
C HIS A 39 -25.87 -6.36 -2.91
N GLU A 40 -25.67 -5.05 -2.82
CA GLU A 40 -26.38 -4.05 -3.61
C GLU A 40 -25.46 -3.49 -4.70
N LYS A 41 -26.02 -2.76 -5.66
CA LYS A 41 -25.24 -2.07 -6.70
C LYS A 41 -24.51 -0.85 -6.13
N THR A 42 -25.11 -0.20 -5.15
CA THR A 42 -24.51 0.92 -4.40
C THR A 42 -23.65 0.40 -3.26
N PRO A 43 -22.44 0.93 -3.07
CA PRO A 43 -21.56 0.47 -2.00
C PRO A 43 -22.05 0.91 -0.61
N ASP A 44 -21.92 0.04 0.39
CA ASP A 44 -22.05 0.41 1.80
C ASP A 44 -20.76 1.10 2.27
N LEU A 45 -20.75 2.43 2.23
CA LEU A 45 -19.60 3.21 2.65
C LEU A 45 -19.25 3.02 4.13
N LYS A 46 -20.24 2.83 5.01
CA LYS A 46 -19.95 2.65 6.44
C LYS A 46 -19.19 1.33 6.64
N GLU A 47 -19.64 0.25 6.01
CA GLU A 47 -18.97 -1.06 6.06
C GLU A 47 -17.56 -0.99 5.45
N ILE A 48 -17.39 -0.35 4.30
CA ILE A 48 -16.08 -0.19 3.66
C ILE A 48 -15.10 0.53 4.61
N TYR A 49 -15.51 1.65 5.20
CA TYR A 49 -14.64 2.40 6.11
C TYR A 49 -14.38 1.66 7.43
N GLN A 50 -15.36 0.90 7.94
CA GLN A 50 -15.17 0.06 9.12
C GLN A 50 -14.13 -1.04 8.85
N ARG A 51 -14.26 -1.78 7.74
CA ARG A 51 -13.27 -2.79 7.31
C ARG A 51 -11.86 -2.19 7.21
N ARG A 52 -11.74 -0.94 6.73
CA ARG A 52 -10.45 -0.24 6.64
C ARG A 52 -9.86 0.03 8.02
N MET A 53 -10.67 0.49 8.97
CA MET A 53 -10.22 0.72 10.35
C MET A 53 -9.82 -0.60 11.02
N ASP A 54 -10.60 -1.66 10.83
CA ASP A 54 -10.35 -2.96 11.45
C ASP A 54 -9.02 -3.56 10.99
N ILE A 55 -8.74 -3.57 9.68
CA ILE A 55 -7.46 -4.11 9.20
C ILE A 55 -6.25 -3.27 9.63
N LEU A 56 -6.42 -1.95 9.81
CA LEU A 56 -5.36 -1.09 10.35
C LEU A 56 -5.16 -1.32 11.86
N ALA A 57 -6.22 -1.63 12.60
CA ALA A 57 -6.16 -2.02 14.00
C ALA A 57 -5.35 -3.33 14.14
N GLU A 58 -5.67 -4.34 13.33
CA GLU A 58 -4.95 -5.61 13.29
C GLU A 58 -3.49 -5.43 12.86
N ALA A 59 -3.21 -4.54 11.91
CA ALA A 59 -1.85 -4.20 11.51
C ALA A 59 -1.04 -3.60 12.66
N PHE A 60 -1.64 -2.69 13.42
CA PHE A 60 -1.01 -2.11 14.61
C PHE A 60 -0.78 -3.16 15.70
N GLU A 61 -1.74 -4.05 15.91
CA GLU A 61 -1.58 -5.20 16.79
C GLU A 61 -0.44 -6.12 16.37
N PHE A 62 -0.37 -6.45 15.09
CA PHE A 62 0.69 -7.27 14.54
C PHE A 62 2.07 -6.63 14.76
N ILE A 63 2.19 -5.30 14.69
CA ILE A 63 3.45 -4.60 14.97
C ILE A 63 3.90 -4.82 16.41
N TYR A 64 3.06 -4.56 17.41
CA TYR A 64 3.50 -4.69 18.81
C TYR A 64 3.67 -6.14 19.27
N GLN A 65 3.06 -7.09 18.56
CA GLN A 65 3.32 -8.53 18.76
C GLN A 65 4.64 -8.97 18.12
N SER A 66 5.07 -8.33 17.02
CA SER A 66 6.22 -8.75 16.22
C SER A 66 7.50 -7.96 16.51
N ILE A 67 7.36 -6.73 17.00
CA ILE A 67 8.46 -5.79 17.23
C ILE A 67 8.29 -5.21 18.63
N THR A 68 9.19 -5.59 19.54
CA THR A 68 9.13 -5.17 20.94
C THR A 68 9.13 -3.64 21.08
N PRO A 69 8.11 -3.05 21.71
CA PRO A 69 8.07 -1.61 22.00
C PRO A 69 9.18 -1.25 23.00
N SER A 70 9.68 -0.03 22.91
CA SER A 70 10.84 0.44 23.67
C SER A 70 10.49 1.17 24.97
N SER A 71 9.27 1.70 25.08
CA SER A 71 8.86 2.57 26.19
C SER A 71 7.58 2.16 26.91
N CYS A 72 6.95 1.05 26.54
CA CYS A 72 5.70 0.58 27.14
C CYS A 72 5.57 -0.94 26.99
N MET A 73 4.63 -1.53 27.73
CA MET A 73 4.28 -2.95 27.59
C MET A 73 3.24 -3.15 26.47
N PRO A 74 3.24 -4.31 25.76
CA PRO A 74 2.22 -4.63 24.76
C PRO A 74 0.77 -4.51 25.28
N GLU A 75 0.54 -4.77 26.57
CA GLU A 75 -0.78 -4.59 27.20
C GLU A 75 -1.26 -3.13 27.18
N GLU A 76 -0.36 -2.17 27.41
CA GLU A 76 -0.70 -0.75 27.36
C GLU A 76 -1.08 -0.34 25.92
N LEU A 77 -0.40 -0.90 24.92
CA LEU A 77 -0.72 -0.68 23.51
C LEU A 77 -2.06 -1.29 23.11
N ARG A 78 -2.44 -2.44 23.68
CA ARG A 78 -3.77 -3.03 23.48
C ARG A 78 -4.87 -2.13 24.03
N LYS A 79 -4.73 -1.64 25.27
CA LYS A 79 -5.67 -0.68 25.87
C LYS A 79 -5.75 0.63 25.10
N TYR A 80 -4.62 1.10 24.58
CA TYR A 80 -4.58 2.27 23.70
C TYR A 80 -5.35 2.02 22.39
N LEU A 81 -5.18 0.86 21.76
CA LEU A 81 -5.91 0.51 20.54
C LEU A 81 -7.43 0.48 20.75
N GLU A 82 -7.90 -0.07 21.87
CA GLU A 82 -9.33 -0.07 22.21
C GLU A 82 -9.86 1.35 22.42
N PHE A 83 -9.09 2.23 23.05
CA PHE A 83 -9.42 3.65 23.12
C PHE A 83 -9.50 4.32 21.74
N CYS A 84 -8.58 4.00 20.81
CA CYS A 84 -8.63 4.50 19.43
C CYS A 84 -9.94 4.10 18.72
N LYS A 85 -10.38 2.84 18.90
CA LYS A 85 -11.62 2.32 18.30
C LYS A 85 -12.84 3.03 18.87
N GLN A 86 -12.91 3.16 20.20
CA GLN A 86 -14.01 3.84 20.88
C GLN A 86 -14.10 5.33 20.50
N SER A 87 -12.95 6.00 20.37
CA SER A 87 -12.86 7.43 20.01
C SER A 87 -13.14 7.72 18.54
N SER A 88 -13.19 6.70 17.68
CA SER A 88 -13.29 6.85 16.23
C SER A 88 -14.50 6.13 15.63
N GLN A 89 -15.62 6.05 16.36
CA GLN A 89 -16.83 5.41 15.83
C GLN A 89 -17.35 6.13 14.58
N LEU A 90 -17.67 5.36 13.53
CA LEU A 90 -18.31 5.90 12.34
C LEU A 90 -19.76 6.26 12.66
N PRO A 91 -20.25 7.46 12.25
CA PRO A 91 -21.65 7.83 12.46
C PRO A 91 -22.59 6.89 11.69
N GLU A 92 -23.83 6.73 12.17
CA GLU A 92 -24.85 5.92 11.47
C GLU A 92 -25.21 6.49 10.10
N LEU A 93 -25.28 7.82 10.00
CA LEU A 93 -25.52 8.54 8.76
C LEU A 93 -24.32 9.47 8.51
N GLY A 94 -23.52 9.11 7.52
CA GLY A 94 -22.36 9.89 7.08
C GLY A 94 -22.16 9.76 5.57
N ASP A 95 -21.64 10.82 4.97
CA ASP A 95 -21.11 10.78 3.61
C ASP A 95 -19.64 10.31 3.60
N GLN A 96 -19.07 10.17 2.40
CA GLN A 96 -17.69 9.72 2.25
C GLN A 96 -16.69 10.65 2.95
N ASP A 97 -16.91 11.96 2.92
CA ASP A 97 -16.02 12.95 3.54
C ASP A 97 -16.00 12.80 5.07
N LYS A 98 -17.17 12.56 5.67
CA LYS A 98 -17.27 12.33 7.11
C LYS A 98 -16.58 11.04 7.52
N TYR A 99 -16.79 9.94 6.80
CA TYR A 99 -16.09 8.69 7.09
C TYR A 99 -14.57 8.81 6.84
N GLN A 100 -14.16 9.60 5.85
CA GLN A 100 -12.75 9.90 5.61
C GLN A 100 -12.10 10.68 6.75
N GLU A 101 -12.80 11.65 7.35
CA GLU A 101 -12.32 12.38 8.51
C GLU A 101 -12.05 11.43 9.69
N VAL A 102 -13.00 10.52 9.97
CA VAL A 102 -12.90 9.53 11.05
C VAL A 102 -11.74 8.56 10.80
N LEU A 103 -11.64 7.99 9.59
CA LEU A 103 -10.54 7.10 9.21
C LEU A 103 -9.17 7.79 9.32
N ALA A 104 -9.07 9.06 8.90
CA ALA A 104 -7.86 9.85 9.00
C ALA A 104 -7.45 10.08 10.47
N SER A 105 -8.42 10.39 11.34
CA SER A 105 -8.20 10.57 12.78
C SER A 105 -7.71 9.26 13.43
N PHE A 106 -8.43 8.16 13.19
CA PHE A 106 -8.09 6.83 13.70
C PHE A 106 -6.66 6.42 13.29
N THR A 107 -6.36 6.54 11.99
CA THR A 107 -5.04 6.21 11.45
C THR A 107 -3.95 7.11 12.05
N GLY A 108 -4.25 8.40 12.25
CA GLY A 108 -3.33 9.36 12.89
C GLY A 108 -2.96 8.95 14.31
N MET A 109 -3.91 8.44 15.10
CA MET A 109 -3.66 7.93 16.45
C MET A 109 -2.71 6.72 16.45
N LEU A 110 -2.88 5.79 15.51
CA LEU A 110 -2.00 4.63 15.37
C LEU A 110 -0.58 5.05 14.99
N VAL A 111 -0.45 5.91 13.97
CA VAL A 111 0.84 6.44 13.52
C VAL A 111 1.56 7.18 14.65
N ASN A 112 0.84 7.98 15.43
CA ASN A 112 1.41 8.70 16.57
C ASN A 112 2.00 7.74 17.61
N SER A 113 1.27 6.65 17.91
CA SER A 113 1.76 5.64 18.85
C SER A 113 2.99 4.88 18.37
N LEU A 114 3.13 4.66 17.06
CA LEU A 114 4.33 4.05 16.49
C LEU A 114 5.56 4.95 16.62
N ILE A 115 5.39 6.27 16.49
CA ILE A 115 6.48 7.24 16.69
C ILE A 115 6.89 7.29 18.15
N ASP A 116 5.90 7.29 19.05
CA ASP A 116 6.17 7.50 20.47
C ASP A 116 6.83 6.28 21.12
N ASN A 117 6.47 5.05 20.72
CA ASN A 117 6.78 3.86 21.51
C ASN A 117 7.92 2.97 20.98
N TRP A 118 8.57 3.32 19.88
CA TRP A 118 9.73 2.60 19.34
C TRP A 118 10.96 3.51 19.25
N ASN A 119 12.11 3.06 19.76
CA ASN A 119 13.40 3.78 19.80
C ASN A 119 14.11 3.83 18.44
N TRP A 120 13.34 3.94 17.35
CA TRP A 120 13.86 4.10 16.01
C TRP A 120 13.70 5.56 15.58
N PRO A 121 14.57 6.10 14.71
CA PRO A 121 14.50 7.49 14.26
C PRO A 121 13.35 7.69 13.26
N TYR A 122 12.16 7.22 13.60
CA TYR A 122 11.00 7.29 12.73
C TYR A 122 10.52 8.71 12.56
N ARG A 123 10.57 9.15 11.31
CA ARG A 123 9.77 10.28 10.86
C ARG A 123 8.33 9.78 10.68
N VAL A 124 7.38 10.70 10.64
CA VAL A 124 5.96 10.38 10.33
C VAL A 124 5.83 9.46 9.11
N ARG A 125 6.65 9.70 8.07
CA ARG A 125 6.69 8.86 6.87
C ARG A 125 7.06 7.40 7.16
N ASP A 126 7.98 7.15 8.08
CA ASP A 126 8.48 5.80 8.38
C ASP A 126 7.47 5.02 9.21
N ALA A 127 6.82 5.67 10.19
CA ALA A 127 5.72 5.09 10.95
C ALA A 127 4.51 4.75 10.06
N VAL A 128 4.15 5.65 9.14
CA VAL A 128 3.13 5.39 8.11
C VAL A 128 3.53 4.20 7.23
N SER A 129 4.80 4.11 6.83
CA SER A 129 5.31 2.99 6.03
C SER A 129 5.27 1.67 6.80
N LEU A 130 5.60 1.69 8.09
CA LEU A 130 5.55 0.52 8.97
C LEU A 130 4.12 -0.01 9.09
N LEU A 131 3.14 0.85 9.39
CA LEU A 131 1.73 0.46 9.47
C LEU A 131 1.24 -0.12 8.12
N ASN A 132 1.58 0.54 7.02
CA ASN A 132 1.23 0.08 5.67
C ASN A 132 1.84 -1.28 5.33
N ARG A 133 3.06 -1.56 5.80
CA ARG A 133 3.72 -2.86 5.60
C ARG A 133 3.12 -3.93 6.49
N ALA A 134 2.95 -3.66 7.78
CA ALA A 134 2.35 -4.62 8.72
C ALA A 134 0.98 -5.10 8.25
N GLU A 135 0.15 -4.19 7.73
CA GLU A 135 -1.14 -4.52 7.13
C GLU A 135 -1.01 -5.57 6.01
N GLN A 136 -0.01 -5.43 5.14
CA GLN A 136 0.22 -6.37 4.05
C GLN A 136 0.60 -7.76 4.55
N TYR A 137 1.39 -7.85 5.62
CA TYR A 137 1.76 -9.12 6.25
C TYR A 137 0.60 -9.79 6.98
N VAL A 138 -0.29 -9.00 7.60
CA VAL A 138 -1.55 -9.51 8.18
C VAL A 138 -2.44 -10.09 7.09
N ILE A 139 -2.62 -9.39 5.97
CA ILE A 139 -3.42 -9.87 4.83
C ILE A 139 -2.80 -11.13 4.23
N MET A 140 -1.47 -11.19 4.08
CA MET A 140 -0.75 -12.38 3.63
C MET A 140 -1.06 -13.59 4.54
N GLN A 141 -0.95 -13.44 5.86
CA GLN A 141 -1.27 -14.50 6.85
C GLN A 141 -2.71 -15.00 6.77
N LYS A 142 -3.67 -14.10 6.51
CA LYS A 142 -5.08 -14.46 6.38
C LYS A 142 -5.37 -15.28 5.11
N GLY A 143 -4.51 -15.16 4.09
CA GLY A 143 -4.76 -15.70 2.77
C GLY A 143 -5.90 -14.96 2.06
N ARG A 144 -6.44 -15.59 1.02
CA ARG A 144 -7.52 -15.03 0.21
C ARG A 144 -8.45 -16.16 -0.26
N ASN A 145 -9.75 -15.91 -0.19
CA ASN A 145 -10.76 -16.82 -0.69
C ASN A 145 -10.87 -16.74 -2.21
N ASN A 146 -11.59 -17.67 -2.83
CA ASN A 146 -12.08 -17.43 -4.19
C ASN A 146 -13.27 -16.48 -4.13
N LEU A 147 -13.44 -15.66 -5.16
CA LEU A 147 -14.53 -14.70 -5.25
C LEU A 147 -15.36 -15.00 -6.49
N ALA A 148 -16.67 -15.08 -6.33
CA ALA A 148 -17.63 -15.23 -7.42
C ALA A 148 -18.74 -14.18 -7.29
N SER A 149 -19.32 -13.77 -8.41
CA SER A 149 -20.48 -12.87 -8.44
C SER A 149 -21.44 -13.35 -9.53
N LEU A 150 -22.70 -13.56 -9.12
CA LEU A 150 -23.79 -13.97 -9.99
C LEU A 150 -24.69 -12.75 -10.22
N SER A 151 -24.66 -12.22 -11.43
CA SER A 151 -25.31 -10.96 -11.77
C SER A 151 -26.28 -11.12 -12.94
N LYS A 152 -27.26 -10.22 -13.00
CA LYS A 152 -28.09 -10.04 -14.18
C LYS A 152 -27.57 -8.88 -14.99
N ILE A 153 -27.57 -9.03 -16.31
CA ILE A 153 -27.31 -7.95 -17.24
C ILE A 153 -28.59 -7.68 -18.04
N SER A 154 -28.83 -6.42 -18.37
CA SER A 154 -30.09 -5.94 -18.94
C SER A 154 -30.36 -6.53 -20.33
N GLN A 155 -29.30 -6.80 -21.10
CA GLN A 155 -29.37 -7.41 -22.43
C GLN A 155 -29.56 -8.93 -22.43
N PHE A 156 -29.38 -9.62 -21.28
CA PHE A 156 -29.52 -11.08 -21.18
C PHE A 156 -30.58 -11.46 -20.13
N ARG A 157 -31.84 -11.39 -20.52
CA ARG A 157 -32.99 -11.59 -19.61
C ARG A 157 -33.25 -13.04 -19.21
N GLU A 158 -32.73 -13.99 -20.00
CA GLU A 158 -33.01 -15.43 -19.85
C GLU A 158 -32.15 -16.12 -18.79
N GLY A 159 -31.21 -15.41 -18.17
CA GLY A 159 -30.27 -16.03 -17.25
C GLY A 159 -29.36 -15.06 -16.51
N PHE A 160 -28.14 -15.52 -16.23
CA PHE A 160 -27.19 -14.82 -15.37
C PHE A 160 -25.79 -14.79 -16.00
N ILE A 161 -24.98 -13.83 -15.55
CA ILE A 161 -23.54 -13.82 -15.75
C ILE A 161 -22.88 -14.25 -14.45
N LEU A 162 -21.95 -15.20 -14.54
CA LEU A 162 -21.11 -15.64 -13.44
C LEU A 162 -19.68 -15.20 -13.71
N ASN A 163 -19.18 -14.25 -12.92
CA ASN A 163 -17.76 -13.87 -12.88
C ASN A 163 -17.12 -14.52 -11.65
N TRP A 164 -15.95 -15.13 -11.81
CA TRP A 164 -15.22 -15.65 -10.65
C TRP A 164 -13.70 -15.63 -10.80
N GLU A 165 -13.04 -15.45 -9.67
CA GLU A 165 -11.60 -15.33 -9.52
C GLU A 165 -11.11 -16.46 -8.62
N ASN A 166 -10.30 -17.35 -9.19
CA ASN A 166 -9.61 -18.39 -8.43
C ASN A 166 -8.31 -17.82 -7.90
N THR A 167 -8.16 -17.74 -6.58
CA THR A 167 -6.88 -17.40 -5.95
C THR A 167 -5.87 -18.52 -6.23
N LEU A 168 -4.68 -18.15 -6.69
CA LEU A 168 -3.61 -19.10 -7.01
C LEU A 168 -2.39 -18.88 -6.11
N PRO A 169 -1.62 -19.93 -5.78
CA PRO A 169 -0.40 -19.80 -4.97
C PRO A 169 0.63 -18.88 -5.63
N ALA A 170 0.98 -17.80 -4.93
CA ALA A 170 1.77 -16.68 -5.47
C ALA A 170 3.27 -16.98 -5.67
N CYS A 171 3.85 -17.83 -4.81
CA CYS A 171 5.29 -18.08 -4.76
C CYS A 171 5.70 -19.31 -5.59
N SER A 172 6.91 -19.29 -6.16
CA SER A 172 7.54 -20.48 -6.75
C SER A 172 8.13 -21.39 -5.67
N LYS A 173 8.50 -22.62 -6.03
CA LYS A 173 9.15 -23.55 -5.10
C LYS A 173 10.44 -22.96 -4.51
N GLU A 174 11.28 -22.33 -5.33
CA GLU A 174 12.51 -21.69 -4.88
C GLU A 174 12.25 -20.59 -3.84
N THR A 175 11.17 -19.84 -4.01
CA THR A 175 10.78 -18.81 -3.02
C THR A 175 10.31 -19.45 -1.72
N ILE A 176 9.58 -20.57 -1.78
CA ILE A 176 9.18 -21.32 -0.58
C ILE A 176 10.41 -21.86 0.16
N ASP A 177 11.39 -22.39 -0.57
CA ASP A 177 12.65 -22.89 0.00
C ASP A 177 13.45 -21.75 0.67
N ASP A 178 13.48 -20.57 0.06
CA ASP A 178 14.06 -19.34 0.63
C ASP A 178 13.37 -18.92 1.95
N LEU A 179 12.04 -18.92 1.97
CA LEU A 179 11.25 -18.64 3.17
C LEU A 179 11.49 -19.69 4.27
N ALA A 180 11.75 -20.94 3.90
CA ALA A 180 12.10 -22.00 4.85
C ALA A 180 13.45 -21.76 5.51
N LYS A 181 14.42 -21.22 4.77
CA LYS A 181 15.70 -20.76 5.34
C LYS A 181 15.47 -19.62 6.33
N ILE A 182 14.70 -18.59 5.94
CA ILE A 182 14.39 -17.44 6.80
C ILE A 182 13.73 -17.88 8.11
N LYS A 183 12.75 -18.78 8.05
CA LYS A 183 12.03 -19.27 9.23
C LYS A 183 12.95 -19.97 10.24
N LYS A 184 13.95 -20.72 9.76
CA LYS A 184 14.92 -21.44 10.60
C LYS A 184 15.96 -20.51 11.24
N THR A 185 16.20 -19.33 10.67
CA THR A 185 17.23 -18.40 11.13
C THR A 185 16.73 -17.51 12.26
N TYR A 186 17.54 -17.32 13.29
CA TYR A 186 17.31 -16.33 14.34
C TYR A 186 17.86 -14.96 13.92
N LEU A 187 17.04 -13.92 14.04
CA LEU A 187 17.39 -12.55 13.67
C LEU A 187 17.42 -11.67 14.91
N SER A 188 18.61 -11.47 15.51
CA SER A 188 18.77 -10.45 16.55
C SER A 188 18.76 -9.06 15.92
N ASP A 189 19.66 -8.80 14.97
CA ASP A 189 19.67 -7.68 14.01
C ASP A 189 20.72 -7.97 12.92
N LEU A 190 20.44 -7.65 11.64
CA LEU A 190 21.48 -7.71 10.59
C LEU A 190 22.53 -6.60 10.81
N PRO A 191 23.81 -6.86 10.48
CA PRO A 191 24.85 -5.90 10.78
C PRO A 191 24.81 -4.70 9.83
N LYS A 192 24.86 -3.49 10.42
CA LYS A 192 24.74 -2.20 9.72
C LYS A 192 25.77 -1.97 8.61
N TRP A 193 26.90 -2.68 8.61
CA TRP A 193 27.95 -2.46 7.61
C TRP A 193 27.51 -2.84 6.20
N LEU A 194 26.56 -3.78 6.05
CA LEU A 194 26.09 -4.22 4.74
C LEU A 194 25.43 -3.09 3.95
N ASP A 195 24.60 -2.29 4.63
CA ASP A 195 23.92 -1.13 4.05
C ASP A 195 24.89 0.01 3.68
N THR A 196 26.09 0.01 4.27
CA THR A 196 27.12 1.03 4.02
C THR A 196 28.08 0.66 2.90
N LEU A 197 28.00 -0.56 2.36
CA LEU A 197 28.87 -0.99 1.27
C LEU A 197 28.61 -0.17 0.00
N PRO A 198 29.65 0.19 -0.77
CA PRO A 198 29.49 0.68 -2.14
C PRO A 198 28.73 -0.33 -3.01
N TYR A 199 27.97 0.18 -3.99
CA TYR A 199 27.08 -0.62 -4.84
C TYR A 199 27.78 -1.84 -5.50
N TYR A 200 29.01 -1.69 -6.00
CA TYR A 200 29.75 -2.80 -6.61
C TYR A 200 30.16 -3.87 -5.58
N GLN A 201 30.44 -3.48 -4.33
CA GLN A 201 30.74 -4.42 -3.25
C GLN A 201 29.48 -5.16 -2.79
N GLN A 202 28.33 -4.48 -2.79
CA GLN A 202 27.03 -5.12 -2.59
C GLN A 202 26.78 -6.18 -3.66
N VAL A 203 26.96 -5.84 -4.94
CA VAL A 203 26.81 -6.81 -6.04
C VAL A 203 27.81 -7.96 -5.92
N PHE A 204 29.07 -7.68 -5.62
CA PHE A 204 30.07 -8.74 -5.37
C PHE A 204 29.56 -9.71 -4.31
N PHE A 205 29.22 -9.18 -3.13
CA PHE A 205 28.76 -9.99 -2.02
C PHE A 205 27.52 -10.82 -2.37
N LEU A 206 26.54 -10.22 -3.05
CA LEU A 206 25.29 -10.90 -3.42
C LEU A 206 25.46 -11.97 -4.49
N THR A 207 26.46 -11.84 -5.35
CA THR A 207 26.63 -12.70 -6.52
C THR A 207 27.73 -13.73 -6.35
N SER A 208 28.68 -13.52 -5.42
CA SER A 208 29.74 -14.49 -5.14
C SER A 208 29.16 -15.91 -4.94
N PRO A 209 29.91 -16.96 -5.32
CA PRO A 209 29.45 -18.34 -5.20
C PRO A 209 29.00 -18.71 -3.77
N GLU A 210 28.01 -19.60 -3.65
CA GLU A 210 27.41 -19.97 -2.35
C GLU A 210 28.45 -20.51 -1.35
N GLU A 211 29.53 -21.14 -1.83
CA GLU A 211 30.65 -21.64 -1.03
C GLU A 211 31.51 -20.53 -0.36
N CYS A 212 31.37 -19.28 -0.77
CA CYS A 212 32.15 -18.15 -0.24
C CYS A 212 31.61 -17.63 1.10
N GLN A 213 31.68 -18.46 2.14
CA GLN A 213 31.05 -18.24 3.46
C GLN A 213 31.90 -17.43 4.45
N THR A 214 33.11 -17.01 4.08
CA THR A 214 34.04 -16.26 4.94
C THR A 214 34.70 -15.11 4.18
N ALA A 215 35.22 -14.12 4.89
CA ALA A 215 35.98 -13.01 4.30
C ALA A 215 37.20 -13.51 3.52
N THR A 216 37.84 -14.58 3.99
CA THR A 216 38.98 -15.22 3.30
C THR A 216 38.56 -15.82 1.96
N GLN A 217 37.45 -16.54 1.91
CA GLN A 217 36.94 -17.13 0.67
C GLN A 217 36.47 -16.04 -0.32
N LEU A 218 35.78 -15.01 0.18
CA LEU A 218 35.41 -13.85 -0.63
C LEU A 218 36.63 -13.15 -1.20
N ASN A 219 37.68 -12.94 -0.40
CA ASN A 219 38.92 -12.33 -0.89
C ASN A 219 39.63 -13.24 -1.93
N SER A 220 39.55 -14.56 -1.77
CA SER A 220 40.04 -15.53 -2.77
C SER A 220 39.29 -15.41 -4.10
N GLU A 221 37.95 -15.34 -4.07
CA GLU A 221 37.14 -15.13 -5.28
C GLU A 221 37.46 -13.78 -5.95
N ASN A 222 37.62 -12.71 -5.17
CA ASN A 222 38.04 -11.41 -5.72
C ASN A 222 39.42 -11.50 -6.40
N ASN A 223 40.39 -12.20 -5.80
CA ASN A 223 41.70 -12.42 -6.42
C ASN A 223 41.61 -13.24 -7.71
N ALA A 224 40.71 -14.22 -7.78
CA ALA A 224 40.46 -14.98 -9.00
C ALA A 224 39.89 -14.09 -10.11
N ILE A 225 39.02 -13.13 -9.76
CA ILE A 225 38.49 -12.14 -10.70
C ILE A 225 39.60 -11.20 -11.19
N ILE A 226 40.47 -10.70 -10.30
CA ILE A 226 41.62 -9.86 -10.67
C ILE A 226 42.56 -10.61 -11.63
N ALA A 227 42.91 -11.86 -11.31
CA ALA A 227 43.78 -12.67 -12.15
C ALA A 227 43.18 -12.91 -13.54
N TRP A 228 41.86 -13.17 -13.60
CA TRP A 228 41.16 -13.29 -14.88
C TRP A 228 41.13 -11.96 -15.64
N TRP A 229 40.83 -10.85 -14.97
CA TRP A 229 40.78 -9.51 -15.57
C TRP A 229 42.11 -9.16 -16.23
N ARG A 230 43.23 -9.38 -15.52
CA ARG A 230 44.59 -9.20 -16.05
C ARG A 230 44.87 -10.06 -17.27
N LYS A 231 44.47 -11.33 -17.24
CA LYS A 231 44.66 -12.24 -18.39
C LYS A 231 43.96 -11.71 -19.64
N ILE A 232 42.80 -11.08 -19.50
CA ILE A 232 42.07 -10.47 -20.63
C ILE A 232 42.74 -9.18 -21.08
N THR A 233 43.16 -8.30 -20.15
CA THR A 233 43.84 -7.03 -20.48
C THR A 233 45.14 -7.23 -21.21
N ASP A 234 45.93 -8.22 -20.77
CA ASP A 234 47.23 -8.52 -21.34
C ASP A 234 47.11 -9.10 -22.76
N ALA A 235 45.98 -9.73 -23.08
CA ALA A 235 45.70 -10.30 -24.39
C ALA A 235 45.09 -9.28 -25.38
N LYS A 236 44.26 -8.33 -24.92
CA LYS A 236 43.58 -7.36 -25.78
C LYS A 236 43.05 -6.16 -24.98
N ALA A 237 43.10 -4.97 -25.58
CA ALA A 237 42.39 -3.81 -25.06
C ALA A 237 40.84 -3.98 -25.15
N LEU A 238 40.09 -3.45 -24.16
CA LEU A 238 38.63 -3.47 -24.15
C LEU A 238 38.14 -2.46 -25.19
N SER A 239 37.63 -2.99 -26.30
CA SER A 239 37.10 -2.14 -27.36
C SER A 239 35.84 -1.41 -26.90
N ASN A 240 35.58 -0.21 -27.42
CA ASN A 240 34.34 0.51 -27.12
C ASN A 240 33.09 -0.31 -27.49
N ALA A 241 33.15 -1.14 -28.53
CA ALA A 241 32.06 -2.03 -28.90
C ALA A 241 31.81 -3.11 -27.84
N ASP A 242 32.88 -3.76 -27.36
CA ASP A 242 32.78 -4.75 -26.28
C ASP A 242 32.24 -4.10 -24.98
N TYR A 243 32.73 -2.92 -24.62
CA TYR A 243 32.25 -2.13 -23.49
C TYR A 243 30.76 -1.82 -23.59
N LEU A 244 30.31 -1.25 -24.71
CA LEU A 244 28.91 -0.91 -24.95
C LEU A 244 28.00 -2.15 -24.89
N ALA A 245 28.45 -3.27 -25.47
CA ALA A 245 27.72 -4.52 -25.43
C ALA A 245 27.59 -5.11 -24.00
N ILE A 246 28.63 -4.98 -23.18
CA ILE A 246 28.61 -5.44 -21.78
C ILE A 246 27.67 -4.58 -20.93
N ILE A 247 27.74 -3.25 -21.03
CA ILE A 247 26.91 -2.37 -20.20
C ILE A 247 25.43 -2.44 -20.59
N ASP A 248 25.12 -2.63 -21.88
CA ASP A 248 23.76 -2.87 -22.40
C ASP A 248 23.10 -4.07 -21.70
N GLY A 249 23.86 -5.13 -21.45
CA GLY A 249 23.44 -6.28 -20.64
C GLY A 249 22.61 -7.32 -21.40
N SER A 250 22.48 -7.19 -22.72
CA SER A 250 21.99 -8.27 -23.57
C SER A 250 23.07 -9.36 -23.70
N VAL A 251 22.84 -10.53 -23.10
CA VAL A 251 23.81 -11.65 -23.14
C VAL A 251 24.15 -12.03 -24.59
N LYS A 252 23.18 -11.98 -25.50
CA LYS A 252 23.38 -12.31 -26.93
C LYS A 252 24.40 -11.42 -27.63
N ASN A 253 24.53 -10.17 -27.20
CA ASN A 253 25.41 -9.18 -27.82
C ASN A 253 26.78 -9.10 -27.13
N GLN A 254 26.93 -9.71 -25.95
CA GLN A 254 28.18 -9.68 -25.19
C GLN A 254 29.31 -10.42 -25.91
N PRO A 255 30.57 -10.03 -25.73
CA PRO A 255 31.68 -10.73 -26.37
C PRO A 255 31.87 -12.14 -25.79
N LYS A 256 32.28 -13.09 -26.65
CA LYS A 256 32.43 -14.52 -26.27
C LYS A 256 33.31 -14.75 -25.04
N TRP A 257 34.38 -13.97 -24.88
CA TRP A 257 35.27 -14.07 -23.73
C TRP A 257 34.58 -13.67 -22.41
N PHE A 258 33.64 -12.72 -22.47
CA PHE A 258 32.84 -12.30 -21.31
C PHE A 258 31.73 -13.32 -21.02
N GLN A 259 31.10 -13.86 -22.06
CA GLN A 259 30.12 -14.94 -21.90
C GLN A 259 30.74 -16.23 -21.29
N ALA A 260 32.06 -16.43 -21.46
CA ALA A 260 32.76 -17.62 -20.97
C ALA A 260 33.03 -17.63 -19.46
N ILE A 261 32.94 -16.49 -18.76
CA ILE A 261 33.04 -16.46 -17.28
C ILE A 261 31.70 -16.68 -16.61
N SER A 262 31.72 -17.10 -15.35
CA SER A 262 30.52 -17.32 -14.55
C SER A 262 29.70 -16.04 -14.37
N GLU A 263 28.38 -16.20 -14.25
CA GLU A 263 27.43 -15.08 -14.20
C GLU A 263 27.73 -14.09 -13.08
N ASN A 264 28.15 -14.57 -11.91
CA ASN A 264 28.54 -13.72 -10.79
C ASN A 264 29.67 -12.75 -11.14
N ARG A 265 30.70 -13.24 -11.83
CA ARG A 265 31.84 -12.43 -12.27
C ARG A 265 31.42 -11.44 -13.34
N ARG A 266 30.53 -11.85 -14.26
CA ARG A 266 29.95 -10.94 -15.27
C ARG A 266 29.22 -9.77 -14.63
N GLN A 267 28.39 -10.05 -13.62
CA GLN A 267 27.60 -9.01 -12.95
C GLN A 267 28.50 -7.99 -12.25
N LEU A 268 29.52 -8.44 -11.51
CA LEU A 268 30.47 -7.54 -10.87
C LEU A 268 31.21 -6.66 -11.89
N ILE A 269 31.79 -7.28 -12.91
CA ILE A 269 32.59 -6.57 -13.92
C ILE A 269 31.73 -5.58 -14.70
N ARG A 270 30.48 -5.95 -15.04
CA ARG A 270 29.54 -5.03 -15.67
C ARG A 270 29.28 -3.80 -14.79
N VAL A 271 29.05 -3.99 -13.50
CA VAL A 271 28.78 -2.89 -12.55
C VAL A 271 30.00 -1.97 -12.43
N LEU A 272 31.19 -2.55 -12.36
CA LEU A 272 32.44 -1.78 -12.34
C LEU A 272 32.66 -1.02 -13.65
N LEU A 273 32.36 -1.60 -14.81
CA LEU A 273 32.45 -0.90 -16.09
C LEU A 273 31.43 0.24 -16.20
N ILE A 274 30.22 0.09 -15.63
CA ILE A 274 29.24 1.17 -15.57
C ILE A 274 29.73 2.33 -14.69
N SER A 275 30.38 2.06 -13.55
CA SER A 275 30.84 3.10 -12.64
C SER A 275 32.16 3.74 -13.08
N GLU A 276 33.11 2.94 -13.55
CA GLU A 276 34.48 3.37 -13.85
C GLU A 276 34.71 3.68 -15.33
N GLY A 277 33.75 3.34 -16.20
CA GLY A 277 33.85 3.47 -17.65
C GLY A 277 34.73 2.40 -18.29
N ASN A 278 35.17 2.66 -19.52
CA ASN A 278 36.05 1.78 -20.28
C ASN A 278 37.54 1.92 -19.86
N SER A 279 37.85 1.80 -18.56
CA SER A 279 39.23 1.84 -18.03
C SER A 279 39.53 0.60 -17.22
N PHE A 280 40.52 -0.17 -17.69
CA PHE A 280 40.96 -1.37 -17.00
C PHE A 280 41.59 -1.08 -15.65
N GLU A 281 42.41 -0.04 -15.57
CA GLU A 281 43.16 0.34 -14.37
C GLU A 281 42.20 0.78 -13.26
N ARG A 282 41.12 1.49 -13.60
CA ARG A 282 40.11 1.90 -12.62
C ARG A 282 39.29 0.72 -12.12
N VAL A 283 38.87 -0.17 -13.02
CA VAL A 283 38.17 -1.42 -12.64
C VAL A 283 39.05 -2.28 -11.72
N GLU A 284 40.32 -2.47 -12.09
CA GLU A 284 41.26 -3.22 -11.28
C GLU A 284 41.51 -2.53 -9.92
N GLY A 285 41.64 -1.21 -9.91
CA GLY A 285 41.74 -0.40 -8.69
C GLY A 285 40.58 -0.65 -7.73
N LYS A 286 39.34 -0.71 -8.23
CA LYS A 286 38.15 -1.04 -7.42
C LYS A 286 38.15 -2.47 -6.87
N LEU A 287 38.69 -3.43 -7.61
CA LEU A 287 38.87 -4.80 -7.14
C LEU A 287 39.95 -4.88 -6.04
N HIS A 288 41.03 -4.11 -6.15
CA HIS A 288 42.04 -4.01 -5.09
C HIS A 288 41.48 -3.32 -3.83
N GLU A 289 40.70 -2.25 -3.99
CA GLU A 289 39.97 -1.59 -2.89
C GLU A 289 39.04 -2.58 -2.15
N LEU A 290 38.30 -3.40 -2.89
CA LEU A 290 37.45 -4.46 -2.33
C LEU A 290 38.29 -5.49 -1.56
N GLY A 291 39.39 -5.98 -2.13
CA GLY A 291 40.28 -6.91 -1.45
C GLY A 291 40.87 -6.33 -0.17
N LYS A 292 41.22 -5.04 -0.17
CA LYS A 292 41.68 -4.32 1.03
C LYS A 292 40.59 -4.26 2.09
N SER A 293 39.37 -3.86 1.72
CA SER A 293 38.20 -3.83 2.62
C SER A 293 37.93 -5.19 3.27
N LEU A 294 37.98 -6.28 2.48
CA LEU A 294 37.78 -7.65 2.97
C LEU A 294 38.84 -8.11 3.98
N ARG A 295 40.08 -7.59 3.89
CA ARG A 295 41.16 -7.93 4.83
C ARG A 295 41.16 -7.08 6.09
N GLU A 296 40.84 -5.79 5.96
CA GLU A 296 40.97 -4.81 7.05
C GLU A 296 39.72 -4.73 7.93
N ASN A 297 38.53 -4.98 7.37
CA ASN A 297 37.26 -4.74 8.07
C ASN A 297 36.60 -6.01 8.64
N PHE A 298 37.14 -7.19 8.39
CA PHE A 298 36.49 -8.46 8.72
C PHE A 298 37.32 -9.27 9.73
N THR A 299 36.73 -9.54 10.89
CA THR A 299 37.29 -10.36 11.98
C THR A 299 36.60 -11.74 12.01
N LYS A 300 37.04 -12.67 12.88
CA LYS A 300 36.35 -13.96 13.08
C LYS A 300 34.86 -13.80 13.42
N THR A 301 34.51 -12.80 14.23
CA THR A 301 33.11 -12.48 14.54
C THR A 301 32.35 -12.04 13.29
N THR A 302 33.01 -11.37 12.35
CA THR A 302 32.42 -11.00 11.06
C THR A 302 32.24 -12.19 10.13
N ASP A 303 33.08 -13.23 10.20
CA ASP A 303 32.89 -14.47 9.42
C ASP A 303 31.60 -15.22 9.80
N GLU A 304 31.25 -15.26 11.09
CA GLU A 304 29.97 -15.85 11.55
C GLU A 304 28.76 -15.07 11.01
N TYR A 305 28.85 -13.73 10.98
CA TYR A 305 27.84 -12.89 10.34
C TYR A 305 27.79 -13.09 8.83
N ILE A 306 28.94 -13.15 8.14
CA ILE A 306 28.97 -13.42 6.69
C ILE A 306 28.27 -14.75 6.40
N LYS A 307 28.62 -15.80 7.14
CA LYS A 307 28.00 -17.11 6.98
C LYS A 307 26.49 -17.05 7.14
N THR A 308 26.03 -16.44 8.24
CA THR A 308 24.59 -16.29 8.52
C THR A 308 23.86 -15.49 7.43
N ILE A 309 24.45 -14.39 6.94
CA ILE A 309 23.85 -13.55 5.90
C ILE A 309 23.80 -14.30 4.56
N ARG A 310 24.84 -15.05 4.22
CA ARG A 310 24.92 -15.78 2.96
C ARG A 310 24.06 -17.03 2.93
N ASP A 311 23.74 -17.60 4.09
CA ASP A 311 22.73 -18.66 4.22
C ASP A 311 21.29 -18.14 4.02
N LEU A 312 21.08 -16.82 4.11
CA LEU A 312 19.82 -16.16 3.85
C LEU A 312 19.71 -15.70 2.38
N PRO A 313 18.49 -15.65 1.83
CA PRO A 313 18.31 -15.19 0.47
C PRO A 313 18.58 -13.67 0.35
N SER A 314 19.23 -13.28 -0.74
CA SER A 314 19.70 -11.90 -0.97
C SER A 314 18.59 -10.85 -0.88
N TRP A 315 17.39 -11.15 -1.41
CA TRP A 315 16.25 -10.25 -1.37
C TRP A 315 15.79 -9.97 0.08
N PHE A 316 15.89 -10.95 0.97
CA PHE A 316 15.49 -10.82 2.37
C PHE A 316 16.46 -9.94 3.16
N VAL A 317 17.75 -10.15 2.93
CA VAL A 317 18.84 -9.42 3.58
C VAL A 317 18.72 -7.90 3.34
N TYR A 318 18.21 -7.51 2.17
CA TYR A 318 18.01 -6.10 1.78
C TYR A 318 16.63 -5.53 2.13
N LEU A 319 15.77 -6.29 2.82
CA LEU A 319 14.54 -5.74 3.37
C LEU A 319 14.85 -4.78 4.51
N PRO A 320 14.05 -3.73 4.72
CA PRO A 320 14.13 -2.95 5.95
C PRO A 320 14.02 -3.85 7.18
N LEU A 321 14.81 -3.59 8.23
CA LEU A 321 14.83 -4.42 9.45
C LEU A 321 13.44 -4.67 10.04
N ALA A 322 12.58 -3.64 10.07
CA ALA A 322 11.21 -3.80 10.55
C ALA A 322 10.40 -4.77 9.66
N GLU A 323 10.59 -4.73 8.35
CA GLU A 323 9.95 -5.63 7.39
C GLU A 323 10.47 -7.07 7.51
N GLN A 324 11.78 -7.25 7.80
CA GLN A 324 12.33 -8.57 8.15
C GLN A 324 11.67 -9.16 9.39
N LYS A 325 11.51 -8.36 10.44
CA LYS A 325 10.84 -8.77 11.69
C LYS A 325 9.37 -9.14 11.45
N LEU A 326 8.66 -8.35 10.64
CA LEU A 326 7.27 -8.64 10.25
C LEU A 326 7.16 -9.94 9.43
N LEU A 327 8.03 -10.16 8.44
CA LEU A 327 8.03 -11.41 7.68
C LEU A 327 8.33 -12.62 8.56
N LYS A 328 9.34 -12.52 9.44
CA LYS A 328 9.70 -13.61 10.35
C LYS A 328 8.54 -13.95 11.29
N ALA A 329 7.94 -12.93 11.92
CA ALA A 329 6.78 -13.12 12.76
C ALA A 329 5.58 -13.74 12.02
N ALA A 330 5.41 -13.41 10.73
CA ALA A 330 4.39 -14.05 9.90
C ALA A 330 4.67 -15.53 9.64
N LEU A 331 5.93 -15.88 9.32
CA LEU A 331 6.34 -17.26 9.08
C LEU A 331 6.28 -18.14 10.34
N ASP A 332 6.50 -17.54 11.51
CA ASP A 332 6.50 -18.24 12.80
C ASP A 332 5.09 -18.55 13.31
N LYS A 333 4.05 -17.85 12.82
CA LYS A 333 2.65 -18.05 13.21
C LYS A 333 2.00 -19.31 12.62
N SER A 334 2.59 -19.91 11.59
CA SER A 334 2.07 -21.12 10.94
C SER A 334 3.12 -22.23 10.98
N GLU A 335 2.71 -23.49 10.98
CA GLU A 335 3.63 -24.62 10.79
C GLU A 335 4.13 -24.68 9.33
N ARG A 336 3.20 -24.54 8.38
CA ARG A 336 3.46 -24.62 6.94
C ARG A 336 3.63 -23.23 6.34
N ILE A 337 4.67 -23.07 5.51
CA ILE A 337 5.04 -21.78 4.91
C ILE A 337 4.05 -21.42 3.81
N GLU A 338 3.60 -22.42 3.05
CA GLU A 338 2.67 -22.26 1.94
C GLU A 338 1.32 -21.69 2.40
N ASP A 339 0.89 -22.01 3.62
CA ASP A 339 -0.35 -21.48 4.20
C ASP A 339 -0.23 -19.98 4.49
N VAL A 340 0.98 -19.52 4.84
CA VAL A 340 1.26 -18.09 5.10
C VAL A 340 1.37 -17.31 3.80
N VAL A 341 2.01 -17.86 2.77
CA VAL A 341 2.30 -17.13 1.51
C VAL A 341 1.43 -17.58 0.34
N HIS A 342 0.29 -18.21 0.62
CA HIS A 342 -0.66 -18.61 -0.41
C HIS A 342 -1.10 -17.40 -1.25
N PHE A 343 -1.29 -16.26 -0.60
CA PHE A 343 -1.66 -14.99 -1.21
C PHE A 343 -0.68 -13.88 -0.81
N LEU A 344 -0.27 -13.08 -1.79
CA LEU A 344 0.47 -11.83 -1.58
C LEU A 344 -0.40 -10.66 -2.03
N PRO A 345 -0.76 -9.70 -1.17
CA PRO A 345 -1.54 -8.54 -1.60
C PRO A 345 -0.75 -7.66 -2.57
N SER A 346 -1.44 -6.96 -3.48
CA SER A 346 -0.84 -6.17 -4.59
C SER A 346 0.23 -5.15 -4.19
N ARG A 347 0.27 -4.73 -2.91
CA ARG A 347 1.27 -3.81 -2.36
C ARG A 347 2.51 -4.52 -1.83
N LEU A 348 2.43 -5.82 -1.51
CA LEU A 348 3.53 -6.64 -0.99
C LEU A 348 4.34 -7.22 -2.15
N ARG A 349 5.38 -6.50 -2.55
CA ARG A 349 6.27 -6.94 -3.64
C ARG A 349 7.74 -6.99 -3.27
N SER A 350 8.01 -6.88 -1.97
CA SER A 350 9.31 -7.11 -1.37
C SER A 350 9.67 -8.60 -1.29
N ILE A 351 8.69 -9.50 -1.45
CA ILE A 351 8.90 -10.95 -1.57
C ILE A 351 8.86 -11.32 -3.07
N PRO A 352 9.77 -12.18 -3.57
CA PRO A 352 9.70 -12.72 -4.92
C PRO A 352 8.47 -13.61 -5.12
N GLY A 353 7.35 -13.01 -5.51
CA GLY A 353 6.13 -13.75 -5.84
C GLY A 353 5.16 -12.90 -6.64
N LEU A 354 4.21 -13.56 -7.29
CA LEU A 354 3.16 -12.90 -8.07
C LEU A 354 2.10 -12.34 -7.13
N ALA A 355 2.26 -11.08 -6.72
CA ALA A 355 1.27 -10.39 -5.90
C ALA A 355 -0.08 -10.24 -6.63
N ASN A 356 -1.19 -10.38 -5.93
CA ASN A 356 -2.55 -10.32 -6.47
C ASN A 356 -2.82 -11.34 -7.60
N LEU A 357 -2.18 -12.50 -7.54
CA LEU A 357 -2.32 -13.55 -8.53
C LEU A 357 -3.70 -14.22 -8.44
N ALA A 358 -4.39 -14.28 -9.57
CA ALA A 358 -5.64 -15.01 -9.72
C ALA A 358 -5.84 -15.50 -11.16
N GLU A 359 -6.75 -16.45 -11.33
CA GLU A 359 -7.34 -16.84 -12.61
C GLU A 359 -8.76 -16.31 -12.66
N HIS A 360 -8.96 -15.33 -13.54
CA HIS A 360 -10.27 -14.76 -13.82
C HIS A 360 -11.03 -15.66 -14.81
N ASN A 361 -12.32 -15.82 -14.57
CA ASN A 361 -13.23 -16.60 -15.40
C ASN A 361 -14.58 -15.88 -15.52
N CYS A 362 -15.26 -16.13 -16.64
CA CYS A 362 -16.60 -15.63 -16.91
C CYS A 362 -17.44 -16.68 -17.64
N ALA A 363 -18.73 -16.75 -17.32
CA ALA A 363 -19.70 -17.61 -17.98
C ALA A 363 -21.09 -16.96 -18.06
N MET A 364 -21.80 -17.25 -19.14
CA MET A 364 -23.24 -17.05 -19.24
C MET A 364 -23.96 -18.32 -18.80
N LEU A 365 -24.95 -18.17 -17.94
CA LEU A 365 -25.75 -19.26 -17.37
C LEU A 365 -27.22 -19.06 -17.72
N TYR A 366 -27.96 -20.15 -17.84
CA TYR A 366 -29.43 -20.10 -17.90
C TYR A 366 -30.03 -19.75 -16.52
N ALA A 367 -31.34 -19.56 -16.44
CA ALA A 367 -32.05 -19.18 -15.21
C ALA A 367 -31.90 -20.19 -14.05
N ASP A 368 -31.64 -21.45 -14.34
CA ASP A 368 -31.33 -22.50 -13.36
C ASP A 368 -29.84 -22.57 -12.97
N CYS A 369 -29.04 -21.61 -13.43
CA CYS A 369 -27.58 -21.57 -13.32
C CYS A 369 -26.82 -22.68 -14.07
N SER A 370 -27.46 -23.42 -14.98
CA SER A 370 -26.76 -24.34 -15.89
C SER A 370 -25.94 -23.57 -16.95
N GLU A 371 -24.88 -24.18 -17.47
CA GLU A 371 -23.96 -23.51 -18.40
C GLU A 371 -24.63 -23.24 -19.76
N LYS A 372 -24.72 -21.97 -20.15
CA LYS A 372 -25.01 -21.57 -21.55
C LYS A 372 -23.72 -21.45 -22.34
N LYS A 373 -22.76 -20.71 -21.80
CA LYS A 373 -21.46 -20.46 -22.45
C LYS A 373 -20.39 -20.16 -21.41
N LYS A 374 -19.27 -20.88 -21.46
CA LYS A 374 -18.08 -20.57 -20.67
C LYS A 374 -17.00 -19.92 -21.53
N PHE A 375 -16.41 -18.84 -21.04
CA PHE A 375 -15.34 -18.14 -21.74
C PHE A 375 -13.95 -18.59 -21.26
N THR A 376 -12.92 -18.31 -22.05
CA THR A 376 -11.55 -18.72 -21.75
C THR A 376 -11.04 -18.03 -20.48
N PRO A 377 -10.43 -18.78 -19.54
CA PRO A 377 -9.85 -18.20 -18.34
C PRO A 377 -8.63 -17.30 -18.66
N ARG A 378 -8.43 -16.27 -17.83
CA ARG A 378 -7.32 -15.31 -17.97
C ARG A 378 -6.55 -15.19 -16.67
N LEU A 379 -5.23 -15.39 -16.71
CA LEU A 379 -4.36 -15.13 -15.57
C LEU A 379 -4.18 -13.62 -15.38
N ARG A 380 -4.20 -13.19 -14.12
CA ARG A 380 -3.92 -11.81 -13.74
C ARG A 380 -3.04 -11.75 -12.49
N SER A 381 -2.19 -10.75 -12.42
CA SER A 381 -1.47 -10.40 -11.20
C SER A 381 -1.05 -8.92 -11.21
N SER A 382 -0.41 -8.49 -10.14
CA SER A 382 0.50 -7.34 -10.18
C SER A 382 1.59 -7.57 -11.22
N HIS A 383 2.21 -6.48 -11.67
CA HIS A 383 3.31 -6.52 -12.62
C HIS A 383 4.44 -7.50 -12.19
N LEU A 384 5.04 -8.22 -13.16
CA LEU A 384 6.08 -9.23 -12.93
C LEU A 384 7.29 -8.68 -12.15
N ALA A 385 7.73 -7.49 -12.53
CA ALA A 385 8.77 -6.75 -11.81
C ALA A 385 8.21 -6.02 -10.58
N SER A 386 9.02 -5.91 -9.54
CA SER A 386 8.65 -5.25 -8.29
C SER A 386 9.11 -3.80 -8.24
N ARG A 387 8.17 -2.87 -7.99
CA ARG A 387 8.50 -1.45 -7.75
C ARG A 387 9.20 -1.22 -6.41
N ASP A 388 9.11 -2.18 -5.48
CA ASP A 388 9.58 -2.04 -4.10
C ASP A 388 11.08 -2.30 -3.98
N VAL A 389 11.65 -3.05 -4.93
CA VAL A 389 13.09 -3.35 -5.01
C VAL A 389 13.84 -2.47 -6.03
N LYS A 390 13.18 -1.46 -6.61
CA LYS A 390 13.76 -0.61 -7.67
C LYS A 390 14.99 0.18 -7.23
N THR A 391 15.14 0.42 -5.93
CA THR A 391 16.27 1.14 -5.33
C THR A 391 17.33 0.20 -4.77
N GLN A 392 17.10 -1.11 -4.81
CA GLN A 392 18.05 -2.13 -4.37
C GLN A 392 19.00 -2.53 -5.50
N PRO A 393 20.08 -3.29 -5.22
CA PRO A 393 20.92 -3.89 -6.24
C PRO A 393 20.13 -4.56 -7.37
N LYS A 394 20.52 -4.26 -8.61
CA LYS A 394 19.87 -4.76 -9.82
C LYS A 394 19.64 -6.29 -9.82
N PRO A 395 20.59 -7.14 -9.35
CA PRO A 395 20.37 -8.58 -9.29
C PRO A 395 19.16 -9.01 -8.46
N ILE A 396 18.77 -8.24 -7.45
CA ILE A 396 17.55 -8.51 -6.66
C ILE A 396 16.31 -8.27 -7.53
N GLY A 397 16.23 -7.12 -8.20
CA GLY A 397 15.12 -6.83 -9.12
C GLY A 397 14.99 -7.82 -10.28
N GLU A 398 16.12 -8.24 -10.84
CA GLU A 398 16.20 -9.28 -11.87
C GLU A 398 15.70 -10.64 -11.34
N SER A 399 16.10 -11.02 -10.13
CA SER A 399 15.63 -12.25 -9.46
C SER A 399 14.11 -12.24 -9.25
N HIS A 400 13.54 -11.15 -8.73
CA HIS A 400 12.09 -10.99 -8.59
C HIS A 400 11.36 -11.18 -9.93
N ALA A 401 11.81 -10.46 -10.97
CA ALA A 401 11.17 -10.54 -12.28
C ALA A 401 11.26 -11.96 -12.88
N LEU A 402 12.42 -12.62 -12.74
CA LEU A 402 12.67 -13.96 -13.25
C LEU A 402 11.81 -15.02 -12.55
N LEU A 403 11.79 -15.04 -11.22
CA LEU A 403 10.99 -15.99 -10.44
C LEU A 403 9.49 -15.81 -10.71
N ASN A 404 9.03 -14.57 -10.79
CA ASN A 404 7.64 -14.25 -11.12
C ASN A 404 7.27 -14.70 -12.54
N PHE A 405 8.15 -14.48 -13.51
CA PHE A 405 7.93 -14.92 -14.89
C PHE A 405 7.89 -16.44 -15.01
N LYS A 406 8.84 -17.15 -14.38
CA LYS A 406 8.85 -18.62 -14.30
C LYS A 406 7.56 -19.14 -13.68
N ARG A 407 7.10 -18.52 -12.59
CA ARG A 407 5.85 -18.91 -11.93
C ARG A 407 4.63 -18.82 -12.85
N VAL A 408 4.54 -17.80 -13.71
CA VAL A 408 3.48 -17.74 -14.73
C VAL A 408 3.59 -18.91 -15.70
N LEU A 409 4.79 -19.20 -16.22
CA LEU A 409 4.99 -20.29 -17.17
C LEU A 409 4.67 -21.67 -16.56
N GLU A 410 5.06 -21.91 -15.32
CA GLU A 410 4.71 -23.13 -14.56
C GLU A 410 3.20 -23.29 -14.44
N LEU A 411 2.48 -22.23 -14.08
CA LEU A 411 1.02 -22.26 -13.99
C LEU A 411 0.39 -22.55 -15.34
N VAL A 412 0.94 -21.99 -16.41
CA VAL A 412 0.45 -22.27 -17.76
C VAL A 412 0.67 -23.74 -18.15
N GLU A 413 1.86 -24.28 -17.89
CA GLU A 413 2.17 -25.70 -18.15
C GLU A 413 1.21 -26.62 -17.39
N GLN A 414 1.05 -26.36 -16.09
CA GLN A 414 0.29 -27.21 -15.17
C GLN A 414 -1.22 -27.12 -15.39
N ARG A 415 -1.77 -25.93 -15.66
CA ARG A 415 -3.22 -25.71 -15.70
C ARG A 415 -3.80 -25.70 -17.11
N TYR A 416 -3.08 -25.15 -18.09
CA TYR A 416 -3.62 -24.98 -19.43
C TYR A 416 -3.00 -25.93 -20.45
N GLN A 417 -1.83 -26.51 -20.16
CA GLN A 417 -1.11 -27.40 -21.08
C GLN A 417 -0.87 -26.75 -22.46
N LYS A 418 -0.61 -25.44 -22.47
CA LYS A 418 -0.38 -24.63 -23.68
C LYS A 418 1.10 -24.31 -23.86
N SER A 419 1.58 -24.28 -25.09
CA SER A 419 2.97 -23.92 -25.45
C SER A 419 3.12 -22.48 -25.95
N THR A 420 2.03 -21.71 -26.03
CA THR A 420 2.07 -20.28 -26.37
C THR A 420 1.44 -19.47 -25.24
N VAL A 421 2.08 -18.36 -24.86
CA VAL A 421 1.59 -17.46 -23.81
C VAL A 421 1.58 -16.03 -24.31
N PHE A 422 0.48 -15.32 -24.07
CA PHE A 422 0.37 -13.89 -24.34
C PHE A 422 0.49 -13.11 -23.03
N PHE A 423 1.50 -12.23 -22.96
CA PHE A 423 1.79 -11.35 -21.82
C PHE A 423 1.40 -9.91 -22.13
N GLN A 424 0.27 -9.45 -21.62
CA GLN A 424 -0.15 -8.06 -21.72
C GLN A 424 0.20 -7.25 -20.47
N THR A 425 0.69 -6.03 -20.66
CA THR A 425 0.91 -5.06 -19.59
C THR A 425 0.17 -3.76 -19.88
N LEU A 426 -0.42 -3.17 -18.85
CA LEU A 426 -1.15 -1.91 -18.93
C LEU A 426 -0.43 -0.85 -18.09
N ILE A 427 0.77 -0.47 -18.51
CA ILE A 427 1.64 0.53 -17.83
C ILE A 427 2.08 1.63 -18.81
N SER A 428 2.51 2.76 -18.26
CA SER A 428 2.80 3.98 -19.02
C SER A 428 4.25 4.42 -18.82
N PRO A 429 5.24 3.79 -19.49
CA PRO A 429 6.66 4.03 -19.30
C PRO A 429 7.11 5.37 -19.94
N VAL A 430 6.67 6.50 -19.37
CA VAL A 430 7.06 7.84 -19.81
C VAL A 430 8.49 8.14 -19.38
N MET A 431 9.35 8.58 -20.30
CA MET A 431 10.73 8.95 -19.99
C MET A 431 10.77 10.06 -18.94
N GLY A 432 11.65 9.92 -17.94
CA GLY A 432 11.80 10.90 -16.86
C GLY A 432 10.72 10.83 -15.77
N ALA A 433 9.62 10.07 -15.97
CA ALA A 433 8.59 9.91 -14.94
C ALA A 433 9.09 9.19 -13.68
N SER A 434 10.20 8.46 -13.79
CA SER A 434 10.93 7.88 -12.65
C SER A 434 11.45 8.95 -11.67
N LEU A 435 11.79 10.16 -12.16
CA LEU A 435 12.23 11.29 -11.34
C LEU A 435 11.12 11.81 -10.43
N VAL A 436 9.85 11.66 -10.85
CA VAL A 436 8.66 11.99 -10.04
C VAL A 436 8.05 10.75 -9.36
N GLY A 437 8.81 9.65 -9.30
CA GLY A 437 8.46 8.46 -8.52
C GLY A 437 7.53 7.46 -9.21
N VAL A 438 7.20 7.63 -10.49
CA VAL A 438 6.40 6.66 -11.27
C VAL A 438 7.30 5.48 -11.68
N PRO A 439 6.98 4.22 -11.32
CA PRO A 439 7.88 3.09 -11.54
C PRO A 439 7.80 2.49 -12.95
N ASP A 440 6.83 2.89 -13.77
CA ASP A 440 6.45 2.22 -15.02
C ASP A 440 7.63 2.04 -16.00
N GLN A 441 8.56 2.99 -16.09
CA GLN A 441 9.76 2.85 -16.94
C GLN A 441 10.68 1.71 -16.47
N TYR A 442 10.91 1.60 -15.16
CA TYR A 442 11.70 0.51 -14.57
C TYR A 442 10.99 -0.83 -14.76
N LEU A 443 9.67 -0.85 -14.55
CA LEU A 443 8.85 -2.06 -14.69
C LEU A 443 8.88 -2.59 -16.13
N ASP A 444 8.68 -1.73 -17.14
CA ASP A 444 8.74 -2.15 -18.54
C ASP A 444 10.15 -2.61 -18.94
N GLY A 445 11.20 -1.95 -18.44
CA GLY A 445 12.58 -2.37 -18.65
C GLY A 445 12.86 -3.78 -18.12
N MET A 446 12.41 -4.08 -16.89
CA MET A 446 12.54 -5.41 -16.30
C MET A 446 11.68 -6.47 -17.01
N ARG A 447 10.47 -6.12 -17.47
CA ARG A 447 9.62 -6.99 -18.30
C ARG A 447 10.34 -7.38 -19.60
N LYS A 448 10.86 -6.39 -20.33
CA LYS A 448 11.62 -6.63 -21.57
C LYS A 448 12.85 -7.50 -21.30
N TRP A 449 13.58 -7.20 -20.22
CA TRP A 449 14.75 -7.98 -19.82
C TRP A 449 14.43 -9.43 -19.51
N VAL A 450 13.40 -9.71 -18.69
CA VAL A 450 13.07 -11.10 -18.31
C VAL A 450 12.55 -11.88 -19.51
N ILE A 451 11.74 -11.25 -20.38
CA ILE A 451 11.30 -11.85 -21.63
C ILE A 451 12.50 -12.10 -22.55
N ALA A 452 13.53 -11.27 -22.59
CA ALA A 452 14.69 -11.53 -23.44
C ALA A 452 15.61 -12.66 -22.92
N ASN A 453 15.70 -12.84 -21.60
CA ASN A 453 16.76 -13.64 -20.96
C ASN A 453 16.29 -14.90 -20.23
N ALA A 454 15.00 -15.01 -19.87
CA ALA A 454 14.51 -16.21 -19.19
C ALA A 454 14.53 -17.43 -20.14
N PRO A 455 14.80 -18.65 -19.63
CA PRO A 455 14.62 -19.89 -20.39
C PRO A 455 13.16 -20.03 -20.85
N LYS A 456 12.97 -20.31 -22.14
CA LYS A 456 11.64 -20.41 -22.77
C LYS A 456 11.55 -21.58 -23.74
N ASP A 457 12.37 -22.60 -23.57
CA ASP A 457 12.58 -23.64 -24.59
C ASP A 457 11.29 -24.41 -24.95
N LYS A 458 10.26 -24.34 -24.10
CA LYS A 458 8.92 -24.92 -24.29
C LYS A 458 7.83 -23.91 -24.70
N PHE A 459 8.12 -22.61 -24.70
CA PHE A 459 7.11 -21.56 -24.79
C PHE A 459 7.41 -20.53 -25.88
N ARG A 460 6.45 -20.33 -26.78
CA ARG A 460 6.36 -19.11 -27.58
C ARG A 460 5.73 -18.01 -26.72
N VAL A 461 6.43 -16.90 -26.55
CA VAL A 461 5.98 -15.77 -25.70
C VAL A 461 5.68 -14.57 -26.57
N LEU A 462 4.39 -14.24 -26.68
CA LEU A 462 3.89 -13.00 -27.29
C LEU A 462 3.73 -11.96 -26.18
N THR A 463 4.03 -10.69 -26.44
CA THR A 463 3.92 -9.67 -25.38
C THR A 463 3.56 -8.30 -25.89
N LYS A 464 2.71 -7.57 -25.18
CA LYS A 464 2.36 -6.20 -25.51
C LYS A 464 2.22 -5.33 -24.26
N ASN A 465 2.58 -4.06 -24.39
CA ASN A 465 2.24 -3.02 -23.42
C ASN A 465 1.31 -1.98 -24.04
N HIS A 466 0.25 -1.60 -23.33
CA HIS A 466 -0.60 -0.46 -23.63
C HIS A 466 -0.52 0.61 -22.54
N ALA A 467 -0.23 1.85 -22.93
CA ALA A 467 -0.36 2.99 -22.04
C ALA A 467 -1.86 3.32 -21.87
N LEU A 468 -2.52 2.73 -20.88
CA LEU A 468 -3.95 2.99 -20.64
C LEU A 468 -4.14 4.14 -19.63
N ASN A 469 -3.70 5.36 -19.97
CA ASN A 469 -3.95 6.59 -19.21
C ASN A 469 -3.67 7.83 -20.10
N MET A 470 -3.61 9.03 -19.53
CA MET A 470 -3.26 10.25 -20.27
C MET A 470 -1.92 10.18 -21.03
N ALA A 471 -0.99 9.31 -20.63
CA ALA A 471 0.25 9.12 -21.37
C ALA A 471 0.05 8.50 -22.76
N LYS A 472 -1.11 7.90 -23.05
CA LYS A 472 -1.46 7.39 -24.39
C LYS A 472 -1.43 8.48 -25.47
N ARG A 473 -1.56 9.75 -25.07
CA ARG A 473 -1.41 10.89 -25.98
C ARG A 473 0.03 11.01 -26.53
N LEU A 474 1.01 10.49 -25.78
CA LEU A 474 2.43 10.50 -26.12
C LEU A 474 2.94 9.10 -26.51
N LEU A 475 2.41 8.05 -25.88
CA LEU A 475 2.82 6.66 -26.00
C LEU A 475 1.72 5.79 -26.64
N TYR A 476 1.00 6.34 -27.63
CA TYR A 476 -0.06 5.60 -28.31
C TYR A 476 0.48 4.34 -28.97
N THR A 477 -0.36 3.30 -29.09
CA THR A 477 0.05 2.09 -29.82
C THR A 477 0.04 2.37 -31.32
N ALA A 478 1.23 2.43 -31.93
CA ALA A 478 1.39 2.70 -33.36
C ALA A 478 0.92 1.52 -34.22
N ALA A 479 0.51 1.80 -35.45
CA ALA A 479 -0.03 0.78 -36.35
C ALA A 479 1.02 -0.25 -36.79
N ASP A 480 2.29 0.15 -36.79
CA ASP A 480 3.47 -0.65 -37.11
C ASP A 480 4.15 -1.25 -35.86
N ASP A 481 3.48 -1.28 -34.70
CA ASP A 481 4.02 -1.89 -33.49
C ASP A 481 4.34 -3.38 -33.74
N PRO A 482 5.61 -3.81 -33.63
CA PRO A 482 6.02 -5.14 -34.03
C PRO A 482 5.36 -6.24 -33.20
N ASN A 483 5.00 -5.97 -31.95
CA ASN A 483 4.33 -6.97 -31.12
C ASN A 483 2.86 -7.15 -31.50
N CYS A 484 2.18 -6.06 -31.85
CA CYS A 484 0.81 -6.11 -32.38
C CYS A 484 0.77 -6.88 -33.71
N LEU A 485 1.73 -6.60 -34.60
CA LEU A 485 1.86 -7.29 -35.87
C LEU A 485 2.20 -8.77 -35.69
N GLU A 486 3.05 -9.15 -34.72
CA GLU A 486 3.34 -10.55 -34.44
C GLU A 486 2.08 -11.32 -34.01
N LEU A 487 1.28 -10.76 -33.09
CA LEU A 487 0.03 -11.37 -32.64
C LEU A 487 -1.00 -11.45 -33.79
N LEU A 488 -1.15 -10.37 -34.56
CA LEU A 488 -2.04 -10.34 -35.71
C LEU A 488 -1.66 -11.39 -36.76
N ASN A 489 -0.36 -11.56 -37.04
CA ASN A 489 0.14 -12.57 -37.96
C ASN A 489 -0.06 -13.99 -37.43
N ALA A 490 0.08 -14.20 -36.12
CA ALA A 490 -0.26 -15.47 -35.49
C ALA A 490 -1.74 -15.80 -35.67
N ALA A 491 -2.64 -14.83 -35.45
CA ALA A 491 -4.08 -15.00 -35.66
C ALA A 491 -4.44 -15.24 -37.13
N LYS A 492 -3.83 -14.51 -38.07
CA LYS A 492 -4.01 -14.72 -39.52
C LYS A 492 -3.55 -16.08 -40.00
N SER A 493 -2.66 -16.75 -39.27
CA SER A 493 -2.13 -18.07 -39.59
C SER A 493 -2.99 -19.24 -39.08
N VAL A 494 -4.00 -18.99 -38.25
CA VAL A 494 -4.91 -20.04 -37.76
C VAL A 494 -5.75 -20.59 -38.91
N PHE A 495 -5.84 -21.92 -39.03
CA PHE A 495 -6.67 -22.61 -40.02
C PHE A 495 -7.35 -23.85 -39.41
N PRO A 496 -8.64 -24.12 -39.73
CA PRO A 496 -9.55 -23.29 -40.53
C PRO A 496 -9.94 -21.99 -39.79
N LYS A 497 -10.14 -20.90 -40.55
CA LYS A 497 -10.63 -19.65 -39.98
C LYS A 497 -12.13 -19.72 -39.77
N THR A 498 -12.58 -19.38 -38.57
CA THR A 498 -13.99 -19.18 -38.28
C THR A 498 -14.39 -17.75 -38.67
N SER A 499 -15.66 -17.52 -39.01
CA SER A 499 -16.16 -16.16 -39.29
C SER A 499 -15.94 -15.22 -38.09
N ALA A 500 -16.01 -15.75 -36.86
CA ALA A 500 -15.70 -15.02 -35.63
C ALA A 500 -14.28 -14.46 -35.63
N LEU A 501 -13.29 -15.28 -35.99
CA LEU A 501 -11.88 -14.91 -36.03
C LEU A 501 -11.60 -13.91 -37.16
N GLU A 502 -12.18 -14.10 -38.34
CA GLU A 502 -11.99 -13.18 -39.48
C GLU A 502 -12.47 -11.77 -39.16
N LYS A 503 -13.68 -11.65 -38.60
CA LYS A 503 -14.23 -10.36 -38.16
C LYS A 503 -13.39 -9.72 -37.06
N LEU A 504 -12.85 -10.51 -36.12
CA LEU A 504 -11.99 -10.00 -35.05
C LEU A 504 -10.65 -9.49 -35.59
N ILE A 505 -10.02 -10.22 -36.52
CA ILE A 505 -8.79 -9.81 -37.20
C ILE A 505 -9.01 -8.47 -37.93
N GLU A 506 -10.12 -8.34 -38.65
CA GLU A 506 -10.48 -7.12 -39.35
C GLU A 506 -10.71 -5.95 -38.38
N ALA A 507 -11.47 -6.17 -37.31
CA ALA A 507 -11.75 -5.17 -36.29
C ALA A 507 -10.49 -4.70 -35.56
N TYR A 508 -9.60 -5.63 -35.19
CA TYR A 508 -8.31 -5.31 -34.57
C TYR A 508 -7.43 -4.50 -35.51
N GLN A 509 -7.28 -4.96 -36.77
CA GLN A 509 -6.45 -4.28 -37.75
C GLN A 509 -6.95 -2.85 -38.03
N LYS A 510 -8.27 -2.66 -38.23
CA LYS A 510 -8.88 -1.33 -38.41
C LYS A 510 -8.67 -0.42 -37.20
N THR A 511 -8.78 -0.96 -35.99
CA THR A 511 -8.57 -0.19 -34.75
C THR A 511 -7.11 0.23 -34.60
N LEU A 512 -6.19 -0.68 -34.92
CA LEU A 512 -4.76 -0.44 -34.91
C LEU A 512 -4.36 0.66 -35.93
N GLU A 513 -4.96 0.63 -37.12
CA GLU A 513 -4.75 1.59 -38.20
C GLU A 513 -5.48 2.95 -38.02
N SER A 514 -6.35 3.10 -37.01
CA SER A 514 -7.18 4.32 -36.81
C SER A 514 -6.41 5.60 -36.48
N GLY A 515 -5.08 5.53 -36.33
CA GLY A 515 -4.18 6.67 -36.16
C GLY A 515 -4.14 7.28 -34.74
N PRO A 516 -3.25 8.27 -34.48
CA PRO A 516 -3.06 8.86 -33.16
C PRO A 516 -4.12 9.90 -32.77
N PHE A 517 -4.89 10.46 -33.72
CA PHE A 517 -5.92 11.46 -33.40
C PHE A 517 -7.11 10.87 -32.63
N THR A 518 -7.32 9.56 -32.74
CA THR A 518 -8.36 8.81 -32.03
C THR A 518 -8.04 8.58 -30.56
N THR A 519 -6.79 8.77 -30.11
CA THR A 519 -6.41 8.73 -28.68
C THR A 519 -6.44 10.11 -27.99
N ASN A 520 -6.62 11.19 -28.76
CA ASN A 520 -6.53 12.59 -28.29
C ASN A 520 -7.90 13.30 -28.22
N PHE A 521 -8.57 13.45 -29.37
CA PHE A 521 -9.82 14.24 -29.48
C PHE A 521 -11.07 13.40 -29.65
N ARG A 522 -10.92 12.12 -30.04
CA ARG A 522 -12.00 11.17 -30.33
C ARG A 522 -11.92 9.89 -29.49
N ASP A 523 -11.23 9.90 -28.37
CA ASP A 523 -11.18 8.73 -27.48
C ASP A 523 -12.48 8.54 -26.68
N TYR A 524 -13.61 8.88 -27.29
CA TYR A 524 -14.96 8.66 -26.79
C TYR A 524 -15.33 7.19 -26.74
N THR A 525 -14.56 6.30 -27.39
CA THR A 525 -14.84 4.87 -27.45
C THR A 525 -13.69 3.99 -26.91
N GLY A 526 -12.57 4.58 -26.48
CA GLY A 526 -11.52 3.89 -25.73
C GLY A 526 -10.60 3.01 -26.59
N ARG A 527 -9.80 3.60 -27.48
CA ARG A 527 -8.98 2.86 -28.47
C ARG A 527 -8.05 1.85 -27.81
N GLU A 528 -7.25 2.29 -26.84
CA GLU A 528 -6.27 1.42 -26.18
C GLU A 528 -6.94 0.31 -25.36
N LEU A 529 -8.12 0.59 -24.79
CA LEU A 529 -8.92 -0.42 -24.09
C LEU A 529 -9.43 -1.47 -25.09
N THR A 530 -9.96 -1.02 -26.23
CA THR A 530 -10.44 -1.88 -27.31
C THR A 530 -9.33 -2.75 -27.89
N LEU A 531 -8.16 -2.17 -28.20
CA LEU A 531 -6.99 -2.94 -28.62
C LEU A 531 -6.63 -3.99 -27.58
N SER A 532 -6.53 -3.59 -26.30
CA SER A 532 -6.14 -4.51 -25.24
C SER A 532 -7.10 -5.71 -25.11
N SER A 533 -8.41 -5.48 -25.25
CA SER A 533 -9.42 -6.55 -25.22
C SER A 533 -9.36 -7.45 -26.44
N TYR A 534 -9.25 -6.88 -27.65
CA TYR A 534 -9.11 -7.67 -28.87
C TYR A 534 -7.89 -8.58 -28.83
N GLU A 535 -6.77 -8.14 -28.27
CA GLU A 535 -5.57 -8.98 -28.16
C GLU A 535 -5.80 -10.20 -27.28
N HIS A 536 -6.55 -10.05 -26.17
CA HIS A 536 -6.95 -11.16 -25.33
C HIS A 536 -7.88 -12.14 -26.09
N LEU A 537 -8.81 -11.64 -26.90
CA LEU A 537 -9.67 -12.47 -27.74
C LEU A 537 -8.88 -13.18 -28.87
N LEU A 538 -7.92 -12.50 -29.50
CA LEU A 538 -7.05 -13.10 -30.51
C LEU A 538 -6.16 -14.19 -29.89
N ALA A 539 -5.66 -13.96 -28.67
CA ALA A 539 -4.89 -14.94 -27.92
C ALA A 539 -5.69 -16.25 -27.71
N ASP A 540 -7.00 -16.15 -27.45
CA ASP A 540 -7.86 -17.32 -27.34
C ASP A 540 -7.93 -18.11 -28.65
N PHE A 541 -8.11 -17.43 -29.80
CA PHE A 541 -8.20 -18.08 -31.11
C PHE A 541 -6.89 -18.74 -31.56
N ILE A 542 -5.73 -18.21 -31.16
CA ILE A 542 -4.43 -18.85 -31.43
C ILE A 542 -4.07 -19.92 -30.39
N ASN A 543 -5.01 -20.28 -29.51
CA ASN A 543 -4.83 -21.22 -28.42
C ASN A 543 -3.65 -20.85 -27.48
N ALA A 544 -3.41 -19.55 -27.27
CA ALA A 544 -2.45 -19.07 -26.29
C ALA A 544 -3.06 -19.06 -24.88
N ALA A 545 -2.22 -19.24 -23.86
CA ALA A 545 -2.60 -18.93 -22.49
C ALA A 545 -2.52 -17.41 -22.30
N SER A 546 -3.52 -16.86 -21.63
CA SER A 546 -3.65 -15.41 -21.51
C SER A 546 -3.21 -14.94 -20.13
N TYR A 547 -2.24 -14.03 -20.09
CA TYR A 547 -1.78 -13.37 -18.87
C TYR A 547 -1.80 -11.85 -19.05
N GLY A 548 -2.31 -11.13 -18.05
CA GLY A 548 -2.24 -9.67 -18.06
C GLY A 548 -1.99 -9.04 -16.71
N SER A 549 -1.33 -7.89 -16.71
CA SER A 549 -1.13 -7.10 -15.49
C SER A 549 -1.19 -5.60 -15.77
N CYS A 550 -1.56 -4.83 -14.76
CA CYS A 550 -1.17 -3.42 -14.69
C CYS A 550 -0.10 -3.28 -13.58
N VAL A 551 0.16 -2.08 -13.08
CA VAL A 551 1.05 -1.96 -11.90
C VAL A 551 0.53 -2.86 -10.78
N SER A 552 -0.70 -2.69 -10.30
CA SER A 552 -1.32 -3.39 -9.16
C SER A 552 -2.07 -4.68 -9.50
N GLY A 553 -2.35 -4.92 -10.78
CA GLY A 553 -3.22 -6.00 -11.24
C GLY A 553 -4.71 -5.83 -10.89
N LYS A 554 -5.10 -4.76 -10.19
CA LYS A 554 -6.48 -4.54 -9.74
C LYS A 554 -7.20 -3.33 -10.35
N ASP A 555 -6.45 -2.33 -10.85
CA ASP A 555 -7.05 -1.12 -11.41
C ASP A 555 -7.30 -1.29 -12.93
N ARG A 556 -6.41 -0.76 -13.77
CA ARG A 556 -6.48 -0.86 -15.25
C ARG A 556 -6.76 -2.28 -15.78
N LYS A 557 -6.21 -3.32 -15.14
CA LYS A 557 -6.44 -4.72 -15.54
C LYS A 557 -7.86 -5.20 -15.24
N ALA A 558 -8.50 -4.71 -14.18
CA ALA A 558 -9.93 -5.01 -13.95
C ALA A 558 -10.81 -4.40 -15.04
N LEU A 559 -10.53 -3.17 -15.46
CA LEU A 559 -11.32 -2.50 -16.49
C LEU A 559 -11.18 -3.17 -17.86
N GLU A 560 -9.97 -3.62 -18.20
CA GLU A 560 -9.75 -4.44 -19.40
C GLU A 560 -10.51 -5.77 -19.31
N ILE A 561 -10.46 -6.46 -18.18
CA ILE A 561 -11.21 -7.72 -17.99
C ILE A 561 -12.71 -7.50 -18.20
N ILE A 562 -13.30 -6.50 -17.52
CA ILE A 562 -14.72 -6.14 -17.66
C ILE A 562 -15.06 -5.84 -19.13
N HIS A 563 -14.21 -5.09 -19.82
CA HIS A 563 -14.42 -4.74 -21.22
C HIS A 563 -14.34 -5.98 -22.13
N THR A 564 -13.38 -6.87 -21.90
CA THR A 564 -13.22 -8.12 -22.65
C THR A 564 -14.37 -9.09 -22.41
N ASP A 565 -14.85 -9.22 -21.17
CA ASP A 565 -16.06 -10.00 -20.84
C ASP A 565 -17.29 -9.46 -21.56
N ALA A 566 -17.48 -8.15 -21.52
CA ALA A 566 -18.58 -7.51 -22.24
C ALA A 566 -18.50 -7.79 -23.74
N MET A 567 -17.31 -7.82 -24.34
CA MET A 567 -17.15 -8.15 -25.76
C MET A 567 -17.55 -9.60 -26.06
N GLN A 568 -17.18 -10.55 -25.20
CA GLN A 568 -17.53 -11.97 -25.35
C GLN A 568 -19.05 -12.19 -25.20
N ILE A 569 -19.66 -11.55 -24.21
CA ILE A 569 -21.10 -11.57 -23.98
C ILE A 569 -21.85 -10.92 -25.16
N TYR A 570 -21.39 -9.76 -25.62
CA TYR A 570 -21.98 -9.07 -26.78
C TYR A 570 -21.94 -9.97 -28.03
N TYR A 571 -20.80 -10.62 -28.30
CA TYR A 571 -20.69 -11.54 -29.43
C TYR A 571 -21.68 -12.71 -29.32
N GLU A 572 -21.83 -13.29 -28.14
CA GLU A 572 -22.77 -14.40 -27.90
C GLU A 572 -24.24 -13.96 -28.08
N LEU A 573 -24.57 -12.71 -27.74
CA LEU A 573 -25.92 -12.17 -27.87
C LEU A 573 -26.27 -11.72 -29.30
N TYR A 574 -25.31 -11.15 -30.03
CA TYR A 574 -25.58 -10.47 -31.31
C TYR A 574 -24.86 -11.07 -32.53
N GLY A 575 -23.98 -12.06 -32.35
CA GLY A 575 -23.29 -12.76 -33.45
C GLY A 575 -22.19 -11.95 -34.16
N GLU A 576 -21.80 -10.80 -33.59
CA GLU A 576 -20.76 -9.92 -34.10
C GLU A 576 -19.96 -9.26 -32.96
N TRP A 577 -18.71 -8.91 -33.21
CA TRP A 577 -17.88 -8.21 -32.22
C TRP A 577 -18.25 -6.73 -32.20
N PRO A 578 -18.36 -6.08 -31.02
CA PRO A 578 -18.61 -4.64 -30.94
C PRO A 578 -17.41 -3.89 -31.52
N GLN A 579 -17.66 -2.83 -32.30
CA GLN A 579 -16.60 -2.12 -33.03
C GLN A 579 -16.12 -0.85 -32.30
N PHE A 580 -14.85 -0.49 -32.44
CA PHE A 580 -14.27 0.70 -31.80
C PHE A 580 -14.93 2.01 -32.25
N ASN A 581 -15.38 2.10 -33.51
CA ASN A 581 -16.02 3.29 -34.09
C ASN A 581 -17.53 3.11 -34.27
N GLU A 582 -18.14 2.29 -33.41
CA GLU A 582 -19.57 2.02 -33.41
C GLU A 582 -20.38 3.11 -32.71
N PHE A 583 -21.60 3.36 -33.21
CA PHE A 583 -22.52 4.37 -32.68
C PHE A 583 -23.97 3.85 -32.72
N GLY A 584 -24.86 4.52 -31.99
CA GLY A 584 -26.29 4.17 -31.91
C GLY A 584 -26.53 2.87 -31.15
N VAL A 585 -27.61 2.16 -31.50
CA VAL A 585 -28.13 1.02 -30.73
C VAL A 585 -27.09 -0.05 -30.43
N LYS A 586 -26.21 -0.38 -31.38
CA LYS A 586 -25.14 -1.37 -31.16
C LYS A 586 -24.16 -0.94 -30.07
N ARG A 587 -23.75 0.33 -30.10
CA ARG A 587 -22.90 0.93 -29.07
C ARG A 587 -23.62 1.00 -27.73
N ASP A 588 -24.89 1.41 -27.73
CA ASP A 588 -25.71 1.51 -26.52
C ASP A 588 -25.84 0.15 -25.83
N ASN A 589 -26.09 -0.93 -26.59
CA ASN A 589 -26.14 -2.29 -26.07
C ASN A 589 -24.80 -2.73 -25.45
N PHE A 590 -23.67 -2.40 -26.09
CA PHE A 590 -22.35 -2.72 -25.54
C PHE A 590 -22.06 -1.93 -24.26
N VAL A 591 -22.35 -0.62 -24.25
CA VAL A 591 -22.20 0.27 -23.08
C VAL A 591 -23.05 -0.23 -21.92
N ASP A 592 -24.27 -0.70 -22.19
CA ASP A 592 -25.19 -1.24 -21.21
C ASP A 592 -24.64 -2.51 -20.54
N ILE A 593 -24.07 -3.44 -21.33
CA ILE A 593 -23.40 -4.65 -20.81
C ILE A 593 -22.18 -4.27 -19.95
N VAL A 594 -21.29 -3.40 -20.45
CA VAL A 594 -20.08 -2.99 -19.70
C VAL A 594 -20.47 -2.34 -18.36
N SER A 595 -21.46 -1.45 -18.39
CA SER A 595 -21.92 -0.75 -17.18
C SER A 595 -22.58 -1.70 -16.18
N ASP A 596 -23.34 -2.71 -16.62
CA ASP A 596 -23.90 -3.74 -15.72
C ASP A 596 -22.79 -4.55 -15.03
N LEU A 597 -21.77 -4.99 -15.78
CA LEU A 597 -20.64 -5.74 -15.22
C LEU A 597 -19.81 -4.89 -14.24
N TYR A 598 -19.73 -3.58 -14.46
CA TYR A 598 -19.02 -2.69 -13.55
C TYR A 598 -19.79 -2.48 -12.23
N VAL A 599 -21.09 -2.20 -12.29
CA VAL A 599 -21.92 -1.94 -11.08
C VAL A 599 -22.26 -3.20 -10.29
N ASP A 600 -21.96 -4.39 -10.82
CA ASP A 600 -21.92 -5.63 -10.04
C ASP A 600 -20.80 -5.61 -8.97
N ARG A 601 -19.79 -4.76 -9.15
CA ARG A 601 -18.68 -4.54 -8.20
C ARG A 601 -17.79 -5.76 -7.94
N HIS A 602 -17.87 -6.80 -8.77
CA HIS A 602 -16.99 -7.98 -8.68
C HIS A 602 -15.51 -7.60 -8.62
N ALA A 603 -15.07 -6.72 -9.53
CA ALA A 603 -13.69 -6.25 -9.59
C ALA A 603 -13.29 -5.36 -8.40
N HIS A 604 -14.24 -4.61 -7.83
CA HIS A 604 -14.00 -3.75 -6.69
C HIS A 604 -13.75 -4.58 -5.43
N GLU A 605 -14.50 -5.65 -5.23
CA GLU A 605 -14.33 -6.59 -4.12
C GLU A 605 -13.03 -7.39 -4.28
N PHE A 606 -12.69 -7.79 -5.51
CA PHE A 606 -11.38 -8.34 -5.80
C PHE A 606 -10.24 -7.35 -5.45
N ALA A 607 -10.47 -6.04 -5.63
CA ALA A 607 -9.52 -5.01 -5.23
C ALA A 607 -9.47 -4.82 -3.70
N ASP A 608 -10.60 -5.01 -3.00
CA ASP A 608 -10.75 -4.94 -1.54
C ASP A 608 -9.93 -6.01 -0.81
N GLU A 609 -9.91 -7.24 -1.31
CA GLU A 609 -9.14 -8.34 -0.69
C GLU A 609 -7.62 -8.08 -0.62
N ASN A 610 -7.11 -7.10 -1.40
CA ASN A 610 -5.71 -6.67 -1.34
C ASN A 610 -5.42 -5.63 -0.23
N ALA A 611 -6.46 -5.01 0.31
CA ALA A 611 -6.45 -4.01 1.37
C ALA A 611 -7.90 -3.80 1.83
N PRO A 612 -8.41 -4.58 2.81
CA PRO A 612 -9.81 -4.51 3.23
C PRO A 612 -10.26 -3.08 3.53
N GLY A 613 -11.46 -2.74 3.08
CA GLY A 613 -12.02 -1.39 3.11
C GLY A 613 -11.50 -0.45 2.00
N THR A 614 -11.10 -1.01 0.86
CA THR A 614 -10.65 -0.26 -0.32
C THR A 614 -11.34 -0.71 -1.60
N GLU A 615 -12.53 -1.27 -1.44
CA GLU A 615 -13.47 -1.64 -2.49
C GLU A 615 -13.73 -0.48 -3.46
N GLY A 616 -13.00 -0.49 -4.58
CA GLY A 616 -12.94 0.60 -5.52
C GLY A 616 -11.95 0.32 -6.65
N ILE A 617 -12.10 1.05 -7.75
CA ILE A 617 -11.15 1.05 -8.87
C ILE A 617 -10.56 2.45 -9.02
N LYS A 618 -9.24 2.57 -9.21
CA LYS A 618 -8.60 3.88 -9.41
C LYS A 618 -8.99 4.52 -10.73
N THR A 619 -9.34 5.80 -10.65
CA THR A 619 -9.61 6.73 -11.76
C THR A 619 -10.39 6.13 -12.94
N PRO A 620 -11.55 5.47 -12.72
CA PRO A 620 -12.27 4.75 -13.77
C PRO A 620 -12.69 5.69 -14.92
N ALA A 621 -13.12 6.92 -14.61
CA ALA A 621 -13.47 7.94 -15.60
C ALA A 621 -12.30 8.37 -16.52
N ASN A 622 -11.05 8.11 -16.13
CA ASN A 622 -9.87 8.40 -16.97
C ASN A 622 -9.52 7.25 -17.93
N TYR A 623 -10.09 6.06 -17.69
CA TYR A 623 -9.77 4.83 -18.41
C TYR A 623 -10.91 4.37 -19.28
N PHE A 624 -12.14 4.51 -18.80
CA PHE A 624 -13.32 4.27 -19.61
C PHE A 624 -13.58 5.43 -20.57
N PRO A 625 -14.18 5.12 -21.73
CA PRO A 625 -14.79 6.13 -22.56
C PRO A 625 -15.97 6.82 -21.85
N ARG A 626 -16.28 8.06 -22.25
CA ARG A 626 -17.22 8.94 -21.54
C ARG A 626 -18.63 8.37 -21.45
N ASP A 627 -19.12 7.74 -22.51
CA ASP A 627 -20.45 7.13 -22.57
C ASP A 627 -20.61 5.98 -21.55
N ILE A 628 -19.59 5.13 -21.42
CA ILE A 628 -19.52 4.08 -20.41
C ILE A 628 -19.50 4.67 -19.00
N ALA A 629 -18.67 5.69 -18.75
CA ALA A 629 -18.61 6.35 -17.45
C ALA A 629 -19.96 6.97 -17.06
N GLN A 630 -20.66 7.63 -18.00
CA GLN A 630 -21.98 8.21 -17.76
C GLN A 630 -23.05 7.15 -17.52
N ALA A 631 -23.04 6.04 -18.26
CA ALA A 631 -23.97 4.94 -18.05
C ALA A 631 -23.79 4.29 -16.67
N ILE A 632 -22.54 4.16 -16.20
CA ILE A 632 -22.23 3.67 -14.86
C ILE A 632 -22.79 4.62 -13.78
N GLU A 633 -22.55 5.92 -13.92
CA GLU A 633 -23.06 6.92 -12.96
C GLU A 633 -24.59 6.93 -12.91
N GLU A 634 -25.26 6.81 -14.06
CA GLU A 634 -26.72 6.71 -14.13
C GLU A 634 -27.26 5.48 -13.40
N LYS A 635 -26.63 4.31 -13.61
CA LYS A 635 -27.03 3.04 -12.97
C LYS A 635 -26.81 3.02 -11.47
N MET A 636 -25.92 3.87 -10.94
CA MET A 636 -25.67 3.97 -9.51
C MET A 636 -26.54 4.99 -8.79
N LYS A 637 -27.41 5.75 -9.49
CA LYS A 637 -28.32 6.69 -8.81
C LYS A 637 -29.20 5.98 -7.77
N PRO A 638 -29.46 6.61 -6.60
CA PRO A 638 -29.16 8.00 -6.25
C PRO A 638 -27.73 8.25 -5.70
N PHE A 639 -26.81 7.29 -5.80
CA PHE A 639 -25.43 7.46 -5.34
C PHE A 639 -24.62 8.37 -6.28
N GLU A 640 -24.58 9.67 -5.96
CA GLU A 640 -23.87 10.69 -6.73
C GLU A 640 -22.34 10.54 -6.65
N ASN A 641 -21.63 11.02 -7.68
CA ASN A 641 -20.17 11.01 -7.75
C ASN A 641 -19.54 9.61 -7.56
N SER A 642 -20.27 8.57 -7.96
CA SER A 642 -19.93 7.18 -7.68
C SER A 642 -18.54 6.75 -8.18
N LEU A 643 -18.13 7.19 -9.37
CA LEU A 643 -16.80 6.93 -9.93
C LEU A 643 -15.67 7.65 -9.17
N LEU A 644 -15.93 8.85 -8.63
CA LEU A 644 -14.98 9.56 -7.77
C LEU A 644 -14.88 8.88 -6.41
N CYS A 645 -16.00 8.38 -5.90
CA CYS A 645 -16.05 7.63 -4.66
C CYS A 645 -15.22 6.33 -4.77
N ASP A 646 -15.37 5.59 -5.87
CA ASP A 646 -14.60 4.39 -6.16
C ASP A 646 -13.09 4.68 -6.23
N ASP A 647 -12.67 5.79 -6.87
CA ASP A 647 -11.26 6.19 -6.90
C ASP A 647 -10.72 6.50 -5.50
N LYS A 648 -11.53 7.18 -4.68
CA LYS A 648 -11.16 7.54 -3.32
C LYS A 648 -11.02 6.30 -2.43
N ASN A 649 -11.95 5.36 -2.51
CA ASN A 649 -11.88 4.07 -1.79
C ASN A 649 -10.64 3.27 -2.23
N ALA A 650 -10.41 3.15 -3.54
CA ALA A 650 -9.24 2.46 -4.07
C ALA A 650 -7.91 3.12 -3.64
N THR A 651 -7.92 4.43 -3.44
CA THR A 651 -6.76 5.23 -3.02
C THR A 651 -6.43 5.07 -1.53
N ASN A 652 -7.41 4.76 -0.67
CA ASN A 652 -7.20 4.48 0.75
C ASN A 652 -6.36 3.21 1.02
N ASN A 653 -6.05 2.44 -0.04
CA ASN A 653 -5.16 1.28 0.04
C ASN A 653 -3.72 1.58 0.44
N GLU A 654 -3.25 2.81 0.33
CA GLU A 654 -1.94 3.18 0.85
C GLU A 654 -2.17 4.07 2.07
N VAL A 655 -1.63 3.71 3.24
CA VAL A 655 -1.85 4.48 4.49
C VAL A 655 -1.50 5.97 4.29
N LYS A 656 -0.39 6.26 3.59
CA LYS A 656 0.03 7.63 3.24
C LYS A 656 -0.96 8.43 2.37
N LYS A 657 -1.98 7.79 1.81
CA LYS A 657 -3.02 8.40 0.97
C LYS A 657 -4.35 8.59 1.70
N ILE A 658 -4.50 8.02 2.90
CA ILE A 658 -5.65 8.27 3.78
C ILE A 658 -5.67 9.75 4.19
N ALA A 659 -4.52 10.30 4.58
CA ALA A 659 -4.36 11.72 4.90
C ALA A 659 -2.92 12.19 4.65
N ALA A 660 -2.74 13.52 4.58
CA ALA A 660 -1.43 14.16 4.48
C ALA A 660 -0.75 14.25 5.85
N PHE A 661 -0.31 13.10 6.37
CA PHE A 661 0.24 13.03 7.73
C PHE A 661 1.49 13.90 7.89
N LYS A 662 1.47 14.80 8.88
CA LYS A 662 2.58 15.71 9.19
C LYS A 662 2.68 16.02 10.67
N GLN A 663 3.90 16.36 11.10
CA GLN A 663 4.15 16.85 12.44
C GLN A 663 3.37 18.13 12.70
N ALA A 664 2.66 18.19 13.83
CA ALA A 664 1.88 19.35 14.25
C ALA A 664 2.55 20.11 15.39
N HIS A 665 2.17 21.39 15.54
CA HIS A 665 2.62 22.21 16.66
C HIS A 665 1.75 21.93 17.90
N PRO A 666 2.30 21.92 19.13
CA PRO A 666 1.53 21.59 20.33
C PRO A 666 0.27 22.42 20.55
N SER A 667 0.25 23.70 20.13
CA SER A 667 -0.94 24.56 20.23
C SER A 667 -2.16 24.05 19.46
N GLN A 668 -1.96 23.14 18.50
CA GLN A 668 -3.02 22.56 17.68
C GLN A 668 -3.59 21.26 18.27
N VAL A 669 -3.13 20.81 19.46
CA VAL A 669 -3.55 19.52 20.02
C VAL A 669 -5.07 19.43 20.22
N SER A 670 -5.73 20.56 20.52
CA SER A 670 -7.19 20.64 20.65
C SER A 670 -7.95 20.41 19.34
N GLU A 671 -7.29 20.58 18.18
CA GLU A 671 -7.82 20.21 16.86
C GLU A 671 -7.77 18.68 16.64
N GLY A 672 -7.09 17.92 17.51
CA GLY A 672 -6.92 16.47 17.44
C GLY A 672 -6.19 16.01 16.18
N HIS A 673 -6.29 14.72 15.87
CA HIS A 673 -5.74 14.15 14.63
C HIS A 673 -6.52 14.54 13.36
N LYS A 674 -7.44 15.51 13.45
CA LYS A 674 -8.19 16.02 12.30
C LYS A 674 -7.20 16.52 11.24
N LYS A 675 -7.41 16.13 9.98
CA LYS A 675 -6.55 16.46 8.83
C LYS A 675 -5.14 15.83 8.83
N GLY A 676 -4.90 14.77 9.61
CA GLY A 676 -3.63 14.03 9.59
C GLY A 676 -2.50 14.69 10.41
N LEU A 677 -2.85 15.45 11.45
CA LEU A 677 -1.87 16.04 12.36
C LEU A 677 -1.32 14.99 13.34
N ILE A 678 -0.01 14.98 13.55
CA ILE A 678 0.71 14.04 14.42
C ILE A 678 1.40 14.81 15.57
N PHE A 679 1.24 14.34 16.81
CA PHE A 679 1.66 15.00 18.04
C PHE A 679 2.58 14.09 18.87
N ASN A 680 3.88 14.15 18.60
CA ASN A 680 4.89 13.29 19.25
C ASN A 680 4.86 13.46 20.77
N GLY A 681 4.60 12.38 21.48
CA GLY A 681 4.46 12.28 22.94
C GLY A 681 3.00 12.17 23.39
N LEU A 682 2.02 12.45 22.53
CA LEU A 682 0.61 12.44 22.93
C LEU A 682 0.10 11.02 23.23
N SER A 683 0.53 9.98 22.50
CA SER A 683 0.03 8.63 22.79
C SER A 683 0.54 8.14 24.15
N LYS A 684 1.76 8.52 24.54
CA LYS A 684 2.29 8.27 25.89
C LYS A 684 1.46 8.97 26.96
N CYS A 685 0.99 10.18 26.69
CA CYS A 685 0.11 10.90 27.60
C CYS A 685 -1.27 10.22 27.71
N ILE A 686 -1.81 9.66 26.63
CA ILE A 686 -3.04 8.87 26.64
C ILE A 686 -2.85 7.61 27.49
N MET A 687 -1.78 6.84 27.24
CA MET A 687 -1.48 5.64 28.04
C MET A 687 -1.29 5.97 29.52
N ALA A 688 -0.62 7.09 29.85
CA ALA A 688 -0.47 7.55 31.22
C ALA A 688 -1.82 7.90 31.87
N ALA A 689 -2.74 8.55 31.14
CA ALA A 689 -4.09 8.82 31.62
C ALA A 689 -4.89 7.52 31.86
N GLN A 690 -4.77 6.53 30.98
CA GLN A 690 -5.42 5.21 31.11
C GLN A 690 -4.93 4.37 32.31
N ARG A 691 -3.88 4.79 33.02
CA ARG A 691 -3.43 4.13 34.26
C ARG A 691 -4.30 4.48 35.45
N LEU A 692 -4.99 5.61 35.39
CA LEU A 692 -6.00 5.99 36.37
C LEU A 692 -7.31 5.29 36.04
N ASP A 693 -8.07 4.94 37.07
CA ASP A 693 -9.46 4.53 36.84
C ASP A 693 -10.33 5.74 36.44
N ASN A 694 -11.55 5.45 35.99
CA ASN A 694 -12.48 6.48 35.52
C ASN A 694 -12.80 7.51 36.63
N GLN A 695 -12.96 7.06 37.88
CA GLN A 695 -13.32 7.95 38.99
C GLN A 695 -12.14 8.88 39.33
N GLN A 696 -10.93 8.32 39.44
CA GLN A 696 -9.70 9.08 39.67
C GLN A 696 -9.48 10.16 38.61
N THR A 697 -9.75 9.83 37.34
CA THR A 697 -9.63 10.77 36.22
C THR A 697 -10.63 11.91 36.33
N VAL A 698 -11.90 11.61 36.62
CA VAL A 698 -12.96 12.61 36.81
C VAL A 698 -12.64 13.52 38.00
N ASP A 699 -12.26 12.95 39.14
CA ASP A 699 -11.92 13.70 40.37
C ASP A 699 -10.73 14.65 40.16
N LEU A 700 -9.72 14.19 39.40
CA LEU A 700 -8.55 14.99 39.05
C LEU A 700 -8.94 16.15 38.12
N LEU A 701 -9.72 15.89 37.07
CA LEU A 701 -10.15 16.92 36.14
C LEU A 701 -11.06 17.97 36.81
N GLU A 702 -11.97 17.55 37.69
CA GLU A 702 -12.81 18.48 38.45
C GLU A 702 -11.98 19.32 39.41
N SER A 703 -10.98 18.73 40.07
CA SER A 703 -10.04 19.48 40.92
C SER A 703 -9.24 20.51 40.12
N ILE A 704 -8.78 20.15 38.92
CA ILE A 704 -8.12 21.08 37.99
C ILE A 704 -9.09 22.18 37.55
N LYS A 705 -10.33 21.84 37.19
CA LYS A 705 -11.35 22.80 36.74
C LYS A 705 -11.66 23.84 37.82
N ILE A 706 -11.90 23.39 39.05
CA ILE A 706 -12.16 24.28 40.19
C ILE A 706 -10.96 25.19 40.42
N LEU A 707 -9.75 24.63 40.52
CA LEU A 707 -8.53 25.42 40.75
C LEU A 707 -8.27 26.45 39.65
N THR A 708 -8.40 26.04 38.38
CA THR A 708 -8.14 26.92 37.23
C THR A 708 -9.28 27.92 36.98
N GLY A 709 -10.45 27.69 37.58
CA GLY A 709 -11.58 28.62 37.63
C GLY A 709 -11.29 29.91 38.39
N GLU A 710 -10.35 29.88 39.34
CA GLU A 710 -9.92 31.03 40.15
C GLU A 710 -9.08 32.03 39.35
N THR A 711 -9.70 32.70 38.38
CA THR A 711 -8.96 33.49 37.37
C THR A 711 -8.17 34.65 37.95
N ALA A 712 -8.67 35.31 39.00
CA ALA A 712 -7.99 36.44 39.63
C ALA A 712 -6.64 36.01 40.23
N PHE A 713 -6.64 34.87 40.94
CA PHE A 713 -5.43 34.25 41.49
C PHE A 713 -4.37 34.02 40.41
N TRP A 714 -4.77 33.45 39.27
CA TRP A 714 -3.83 33.10 38.20
C TRP A 714 -3.36 34.30 37.37
N LYS A 715 -4.20 35.31 37.14
CA LYS A 715 -3.81 36.55 36.44
C LYS A 715 -2.67 37.28 37.16
N ASP A 716 -2.66 37.27 38.50
CA ASP A 716 -1.59 37.89 39.31
C ASP A 716 -0.22 37.20 39.14
N LYS A 717 -0.21 35.93 38.74
CA LYS A 717 0.97 35.05 38.70
C LYS A 717 1.72 35.04 37.36
N ARG A 718 1.42 35.95 36.43
CA ARG A 718 2.08 36.01 35.12
C ARG A 718 3.56 36.43 35.21
N TYR A 719 4.37 35.94 34.25
CA TYR A 719 5.80 36.23 34.02
C TYR A 719 6.25 37.64 34.46
N VAL A 720 7.23 37.69 35.35
CA VAL A 720 7.79 38.93 35.95
C VAL A 720 8.48 39.83 34.92
N PHE A 721 8.96 39.29 33.79
CA PHE A 721 9.75 40.04 32.79
C PHE A 721 8.95 41.11 32.00
N GLY A 722 7.62 41.11 32.09
CA GLY A 722 6.75 42.09 31.42
C GLY A 722 6.18 43.19 32.32
N LYS A 723 6.30 43.07 33.65
CA LYS A 723 5.76 44.09 34.57
C LYS A 723 6.55 45.41 34.55
N SER A 724 7.77 45.42 33.97
CA SER A 724 8.70 46.56 33.98
C SER A 724 9.03 47.15 32.60
N ILE A 725 8.43 46.66 31.49
CA ILE A 725 8.70 47.15 30.13
C ILE A 725 7.45 47.85 29.56
N PRO A 726 7.40 49.20 29.51
CA PRO A 726 6.19 49.98 29.19
C PRO A 726 5.57 49.70 27.81
N PHE A 727 6.36 49.24 26.84
CA PHE A 727 5.92 49.10 25.44
C PHE A 727 5.03 47.87 25.16
N TRP A 728 5.03 46.87 26.04
CA TRP A 728 4.21 45.65 25.91
C TRP A 728 2.85 45.74 26.64
N ASN A 729 2.54 46.89 27.26
CA ASN A 729 1.29 47.15 28.00
C ASN A 729 0.09 47.58 27.11
N LYS A 730 0.02 47.16 25.85
CA LYS A 730 -1.20 47.35 25.04
C LYS A 730 -2.25 46.30 25.42
N THR A 731 -3.10 46.66 26.37
CA THR A 731 -4.48 46.25 26.72
C THR A 731 -5.01 44.81 26.53
N SER A 732 -4.52 43.95 25.63
CA SER A 732 -4.94 42.54 25.57
C SER A 732 -4.09 41.60 26.45
N TYR A 733 -2.97 42.09 26.97
CA TYR A 733 -2.00 41.30 27.75
C TYR A 733 -2.16 41.43 29.27
N VAL A 734 -2.90 42.40 29.79
CA VAL A 734 -2.98 42.63 31.26
C VAL A 734 -3.89 41.60 31.96
N ASP A 735 -4.76 40.91 31.21
CA ASP A 735 -5.76 39.97 31.72
C ASP A 735 -5.47 38.47 31.45
N ALA A 736 -4.27 38.11 30.98
CA ALA A 736 -3.98 36.74 30.57
C ALA A 736 -3.39 35.86 31.71
N MET A 737 -3.94 34.66 31.89
CA MET A 737 -3.43 33.63 32.81
C MET A 737 -2.17 32.93 32.26
N PRO A 738 -1.38 32.20 33.08
CA PRO A 738 -0.31 31.34 32.58
C PRO A 738 -0.84 30.35 31.54
N GLY A 739 -0.20 30.26 30.38
CA GLY A 739 -0.81 29.60 29.21
C GLY A 739 -1.16 28.12 29.36
N GLY A 740 -0.53 27.38 30.30
CA GLY A 740 -0.95 26.00 30.61
C GLY A 740 -2.13 25.94 31.57
N ILE A 741 -2.24 26.88 32.52
CA ILE A 741 -3.42 27.05 33.38
C ILE A 741 -4.64 27.45 32.52
N ASP A 742 -4.49 28.43 31.62
CA ASP A 742 -5.55 28.83 30.67
C ASP A 742 -5.99 27.66 29.79
N PHE A 743 -5.03 26.88 29.29
CA PHE A 743 -5.32 25.66 28.54
C PHE A 743 -6.11 24.65 29.37
N MET A 744 -5.68 24.35 30.61
CA MET A 744 -6.39 23.41 31.49
C MET A 744 -7.82 23.86 31.77
N LYS A 745 -8.04 25.15 32.04
CA LYS A 745 -9.39 25.71 32.22
C LYS A 745 -10.28 25.46 31.00
N LYS A 746 -9.76 25.77 29.81
CA LYS A 746 -10.49 25.56 28.54
C LYS A 746 -10.73 24.07 28.27
N ALA A 747 -9.72 23.24 28.51
CA ALA A 747 -9.75 21.81 28.25
C ALA A 747 -10.79 21.08 29.12
N THR A 748 -10.83 21.38 30.42
CA THR A 748 -11.78 20.81 31.40
C THR A 748 -13.21 21.31 31.24
N SER A 749 -13.44 22.33 30.42
CA SER A 749 -14.79 22.84 30.11
C SER A 749 -15.40 22.19 28.86
N ARG A 750 -14.66 21.33 28.14
CA ARG A 750 -15.14 20.64 26.94
C ARG A 750 -16.00 19.42 27.31
N GLN A 751 -17.01 19.16 26.49
CA GLN A 751 -17.71 17.87 26.47
C GLN A 751 -16.95 16.91 25.55
N ASP A 752 -15.98 16.20 26.11
CA ASP A 752 -15.13 15.23 25.41
C ASP A 752 -14.75 14.09 26.37
N ASP A 753 -14.09 13.06 25.87
CA ASP A 753 -13.60 11.94 26.67
C ASP A 753 -12.62 12.44 27.76
N SER A 754 -12.84 12.02 29.01
CA SER A 754 -12.03 12.48 30.16
C SER A 754 -10.57 12.02 30.07
N THR A 755 -10.31 10.81 29.57
CA THR A 755 -8.95 10.30 29.33
C THR A 755 -8.24 11.20 28.32
N ARG A 756 -8.93 11.56 27.24
CA ARG A 756 -8.40 12.47 26.22
C ARG A 756 -8.09 13.85 26.79
N ILE A 757 -9.01 14.45 27.55
CA ILE A 757 -8.80 15.77 28.16
C ILE A 757 -7.56 15.75 29.05
N LEU A 758 -7.44 14.73 29.91
CA LEU A 758 -6.28 14.59 30.80
C LEU A 758 -4.98 14.40 30.02
N ALA A 759 -4.99 13.58 28.98
CA ALA A 759 -3.82 13.35 28.12
C ALA A 759 -3.36 14.62 27.40
N GLU A 760 -4.29 15.44 26.89
CA GLU A 760 -3.96 16.72 26.27
C GLU A 760 -3.37 17.72 27.29
N ILE A 761 -3.85 17.69 28.54
CA ILE A 761 -3.25 18.47 29.64
C ILE A 761 -1.82 17.99 29.89
N TYR A 762 -1.59 16.69 30.08
CA TYR A 762 -0.25 16.11 30.23
C TYR A 762 0.70 16.52 29.09
N TYR A 763 0.20 16.49 27.86
CA TYR A 763 0.94 16.83 26.68
C TYR A 763 1.36 18.30 26.66
N ILE A 764 0.41 19.22 26.84
CA ILE A 764 0.67 20.67 26.83
C ILE A 764 1.57 21.11 27.96
N LEU A 765 1.43 20.52 29.15
CA LEU A 765 2.32 20.84 30.27
C LEU A 765 3.74 20.33 29.99
N GLY A 766 3.86 19.12 29.43
CA GLY A 766 5.16 18.51 29.09
C GLY A 766 5.90 19.27 27.99
N SER A 767 5.19 19.88 27.03
CA SER A 767 5.80 20.67 25.96
C SER A 767 6.25 22.07 26.40
N ARG A 768 6.05 22.43 27.68
CA ARG A 768 6.38 23.74 28.23
C ARG A 768 7.58 23.60 29.16
N SER A 769 8.78 23.91 28.69
CA SER A 769 9.99 24.12 29.52
C SER A 769 10.24 25.61 29.72
N SER A 770 10.07 26.13 30.93
CA SER A 770 10.40 27.53 31.21
C SER A 770 10.68 27.71 32.70
N ASP A 771 11.91 28.13 33.01
CA ASP A 771 12.40 28.34 34.37
C ASP A 771 11.81 29.59 35.04
N TYR A 772 11.14 30.45 34.28
CA TYR A 772 10.65 31.76 34.72
C TYR A 772 9.19 31.75 35.23
N ARG A 773 8.61 30.57 35.45
CA ARG A 773 7.27 30.44 36.06
C ARG A 773 7.31 30.78 37.55
N ASP A 774 6.20 31.32 38.06
CA ASP A 774 6.04 31.49 39.49
C ASP A 774 5.98 30.12 40.22
N LYS A 775 6.21 30.15 41.52
CA LYS A 775 6.28 28.95 42.37
C LYS A 775 4.99 28.12 42.32
N ASP A 776 3.82 28.75 42.33
CA ASP A 776 2.55 28.03 42.41
C ASP A 776 2.23 27.35 41.07
N THR A 777 2.46 28.02 39.94
CA THR A 777 2.33 27.40 38.61
C THR A 777 3.30 26.23 38.45
N LYS A 778 4.56 26.35 38.93
CA LYS A 778 5.53 25.25 38.88
C LYS A 778 5.05 24.05 39.68
N GLU A 779 4.59 24.26 40.91
CA GLU A 779 4.14 23.17 41.78
C GLU A 779 2.92 22.43 41.21
N VAL A 780 1.94 23.14 40.63
CA VAL A 780 0.81 22.51 39.94
C VAL A 780 1.28 21.70 38.73
N TYR A 781 2.13 22.27 37.89
CA TYR A 781 2.61 21.57 36.70
C TYR A 781 3.43 20.34 37.08
N GLU A 782 4.33 20.46 38.05
CA GLU A 782 5.14 19.35 38.53
C GLU A 782 4.30 18.23 39.15
N ALA A 783 3.27 18.57 39.93
CA ALA A 783 2.37 17.57 40.50
C ALA A 783 1.68 16.73 39.40
N ILE A 784 1.16 17.40 38.38
CA ILE A 784 0.48 16.76 37.24
C ILE A 784 1.48 15.96 36.38
N LEU A 785 2.68 16.49 36.11
CA LEU A 785 3.69 15.79 35.31
C LEU A 785 4.32 14.61 36.06
N LYS A 786 4.53 14.71 37.38
CA LYS A 786 4.98 13.58 38.21
C LYS A 786 3.94 12.44 38.23
N LEU A 787 2.65 12.79 38.17
CA LEU A 787 1.58 11.80 38.01
C LEU A 787 1.64 11.12 36.63
N ARG A 788 1.79 11.90 35.54
CA ARG A 788 1.96 11.36 34.18
C ARG A 788 3.09 10.33 34.09
N ASP A 789 4.22 10.62 34.72
CA ASP A 789 5.43 9.78 34.64
C ASP A 789 5.39 8.55 35.55
N SER A 790 4.34 8.38 36.35
CA SER A 790 4.23 7.30 37.33
C SER A 790 3.62 6.02 36.76
N ALA A 791 4.18 4.88 37.18
CA ALA A 791 3.69 3.53 36.88
C ALA A 791 4.12 2.58 38.01
N PRO A 792 3.23 2.18 38.95
CA PRO A 792 1.80 2.52 39.07
C PRO A 792 1.53 3.94 39.63
N PRO A 793 0.31 4.50 39.45
CA PRO A 793 0.03 5.90 39.80
C PRO A 793 -0.35 6.19 41.25
N GLY A 794 -0.68 5.19 42.08
CA GLY A 794 -1.38 5.37 43.36
C GLY A 794 -0.83 6.46 44.30
N GLU A 795 0.45 6.38 44.69
CA GLU A 795 1.04 7.39 45.59
C GLU A 795 1.14 8.78 44.94
N LYS A 796 1.45 8.84 43.65
CA LYS A 796 1.59 10.10 42.91
C LYS A 796 0.25 10.76 42.66
N TYR A 797 -0.82 9.98 42.50
CA TYR A 797 -2.19 10.48 42.39
C TYR A 797 -2.60 11.20 43.68
N SER A 798 -2.44 10.54 44.82
CA SER A 798 -2.74 11.12 46.13
C SER A 798 -1.92 12.39 46.40
N ALA A 799 -0.64 12.38 46.04
CA ALA A 799 0.22 13.56 46.16
C ALA A 799 -0.24 14.71 45.24
N ALA A 800 -0.61 14.41 43.99
CA ALA A 800 -1.09 15.42 43.05
C ALA A 800 -2.41 16.05 43.53
N MET A 801 -3.37 15.24 43.98
CA MET A 801 -4.64 15.71 44.54
C MET A 801 -4.43 16.60 45.77
N LYS A 802 -3.50 16.22 46.65
CA LYS A 802 -3.11 17.04 47.81
C LYS A 802 -2.59 18.42 47.36
N THR A 803 -1.64 18.46 46.44
CA THR A 803 -1.09 19.72 45.91
C THR A 803 -2.19 20.59 45.27
N LEU A 804 -3.06 20.01 44.44
CA LEU A 804 -4.14 20.75 43.79
C LEU A 804 -5.11 21.35 44.82
N LYS A 805 -5.45 20.59 45.87
CA LYS A 805 -6.31 21.06 46.97
C LYS A 805 -5.66 22.17 47.77
N GLU A 806 -4.39 22.03 48.15
CA GLU A 806 -3.65 23.07 48.88
C GLU A 806 -3.57 24.37 48.07
N LYS A 807 -3.33 24.29 46.75
CA LYS A 807 -3.32 25.47 45.88
C LYS A 807 -4.69 26.08 45.66
N ARG A 808 -5.74 25.27 45.63
CA ARG A 808 -7.12 25.75 45.57
C ARG A 808 -7.48 26.53 46.82
N ASP A 809 -7.18 25.99 47.99
CA ASP A 809 -7.50 26.65 49.26
C ASP A 809 -6.73 27.97 49.41
N LEU A 810 -5.47 28.02 48.93
CA LEU A 810 -4.69 29.25 48.82
C LEU A 810 -5.33 30.26 47.84
N ALA A 811 -5.79 29.80 46.68
CA ALA A 811 -6.44 30.64 45.69
C ALA A 811 -7.75 31.26 46.20
N PHE A 812 -8.58 30.46 46.87
CA PHE A 812 -9.81 30.91 47.52
C PHE A 812 -9.53 31.95 48.60
N ALA A 813 -8.57 31.69 49.50
CA ALA A 813 -8.19 32.63 50.55
C ALA A 813 -7.70 33.97 49.97
N LYS A 814 -6.92 33.93 48.88
CA LYS A 814 -6.40 35.13 48.24
C LYS A 814 -7.49 35.91 47.49
N ASN A 815 -8.40 35.23 46.80
CA ASN A 815 -9.50 35.88 46.11
C ASN A 815 -10.52 36.48 47.08
N ALA A 816 -10.78 35.82 48.22
CA ALA A 816 -11.62 36.34 49.30
C ALA A 816 -11.04 37.60 49.96
N ALA A 817 -9.72 37.80 49.89
CA ALA A 817 -9.03 39.00 50.40
C ALA A 817 -9.05 40.18 49.41
N ILE A 818 -9.58 40.02 48.20
CA ILE A 818 -9.79 41.12 47.25
C ILE A 818 -11.09 41.83 47.66
N PRO A 819 -11.06 43.12 48.04
CA PRO A 819 -12.27 43.83 48.40
C PRO A 819 -13.27 43.79 47.25
N LEU A 820 -14.52 43.39 47.53
CA LEU A 820 -15.64 43.66 46.63
C LEU A 820 -15.67 45.19 46.46
N MET A 821 -15.25 45.70 45.29
CA MET A 821 -15.63 47.06 44.90
C MET A 821 -17.12 47.00 44.62
N ASP A 822 -17.91 47.26 45.66
CA ASP A 822 -19.33 47.58 45.52
C ASP A 822 -19.48 48.75 44.57
N GLU A 823 -20.41 48.58 43.64
CA GLU A 823 -21.10 49.65 42.95
C GLU A 823 -21.71 50.58 44.01
N ALA A 824 -21.04 51.70 44.28
CA ALA A 824 -21.60 52.78 45.05
C ALA A 824 -21.60 54.07 44.22
N VAL A 825 -22.79 54.38 43.70
CA VAL A 825 -23.39 55.71 43.70
C VAL A 825 -22.72 56.77 42.82
N GLY A 826 -23.24 56.86 41.59
CA GLY A 826 -23.29 58.09 40.80
C GLY A 826 -24.73 58.47 40.46
N GLY A 827 -25.64 58.39 41.44
CA GLY A 827 -26.96 59.00 41.35
C GLY A 827 -26.80 60.52 41.48
N VAL A 828 -26.89 61.23 40.36
CA VAL A 828 -27.10 62.68 40.36
C VAL A 828 -28.61 62.91 40.42
N ASP A 829 -29.09 63.34 41.58
CA ASP A 829 -30.42 63.92 41.73
C ASP A 829 -30.48 65.25 40.96
N ILE A 830 -31.36 65.29 39.97
CA ILE A 830 -31.93 66.52 39.42
C ILE A 830 -33.29 66.67 40.09
N VAL A 831 -33.42 67.58 41.05
CA VAL A 831 -34.71 68.17 41.42
C VAL A 831 -34.59 69.69 41.50
N ALA A 832 -35.54 70.31 40.82
CA ALA A 832 -35.79 71.73 40.61
C ALA A 832 -35.69 72.64 41.85
N GLN A 833 -35.10 73.82 41.64
CA GLN A 833 -35.58 75.06 42.24
C GLN A 833 -36.54 75.73 41.24
N MET A 834 -37.81 75.85 41.63
CA MET A 834 -38.71 76.90 41.16
C MET A 834 -38.59 78.07 42.14
N ASN A 835 -37.95 79.16 41.68
CA ASN A 835 -38.39 80.55 41.82
C ASN A 835 -37.50 81.42 40.95
#